data_AF-A0AA36J5R6-F1
#
_entry.id   AF-A0AA36J5R6-F1
#
_cell.length_a   1.000
_cell.length_b   1.000
_cell.length_c   1.000
_cell.angle_alpha   90.00
_cell.angle_beta   90.00
_cell.angle_gamma   90.00
#
_symmetry.space_group_name_H-M   'P 1'
#
loop_
_entity.id
_entity.type
_entity.pdbx_description
1 polymer ?
#
loop_
_entity_poly.entity_id
_entity_poly.type
_entity_poly.pdbx_seq_one_letter_code
_entity_poly.pdbx_strand_id
1 'polypeptide(L)'
;MATRRRAAALLLPLAWLLGANRGAAFASLDPRQITRRIVEARSAGEVLSRVQEEKDNPRLGFIALSAAWSRMAKMRILASDPALRNPFLPDLVALTRSALRRAASEAKNARGVANIFWAAAKLRALRPQLAPLQPALMAAARKAAPHMDAQQVANTIWGTAELLETEGDREALLLALAERAERVRPQMTAQAVANIFWATAKLSKSGGGSLVAVLPTLATRAEEVRSDMNAQHVANIIWAIAKLSSSDSSAFALLPALVERVQEVRSQLTAQGVANVIWATAKLSDVGENSLLASLPMLAARIHDVRAQLHAQGVSNIIWATAKLSDLGDSSLLAVLPTLGKRMQEVLPQMNARDFANIFWAMATLSESGERTLLALLPSLVGPSQDVLSQLPPQGLSNVIWAAAKLSDHGEDSLVTLLPALVKRAQEVSSEMSAQAAANIIWAAGKLAESGDSSLVALLPTLAARVKQLSPQMTAQGSANIIWAAAKLAELDRSLLASLPSLVGRVQEVKTELDAQLVANILWAAACLSELGNSALLPALPTLEKRAVELQSQMNAQDVSNIIWATAKLCDSAEAGGFLRALPILAGRAKEVRDMRARHVANILWASTRLSSRNPCGSDQILSWATGQLSELESIADLLAVSRAPKPSKAKPGFGAKSVTER
;
A
#
# COMPACT_ATOMS: atom_id res chain seq x y z
N MET A 1 42.51 67.78 4.13
CA MET A 1 41.47 66.76 4.42
C MET A 1 42.13 65.39 4.50
N ALA A 2 42.55 65.08 5.71
CA ALA A 2 43.19 63.85 6.18
C ALA A 2 43.25 63.97 7.72
N THR A 3 43.26 62.82 8.39
CA THR A 3 43.74 62.59 9.77
C THR A 3 43.04 63.31 10.94
N ARG A 4 42.25 62.54 11.72
CA ARG A 4 42.62 62.11 13.09
C ARG A 4 41.81 60.85 13.47
N ARG A 5 42.56 59.83 13.91
CA ARG A 5 42.17 58.44 14.18
C ARG A 5 42.44 58.15 15.67
N ARG A 6 41.64 57.22 16.23
CA ARG A 6 41.98 56.24 17.29
C ARG A 6 42.24 56.76 18.72
N ALA A 7 41.31 56.48 19.63
CA ALA A 7 41.54 55.71 20.87
C ALA A 7 40.27 55.74 21.74
N ALA A 8 39.41 54.72 21.65
CA ALA A 8 38.38 54.45 22.67
C ALA A 8 37.88 53.00 22.51
N ALA A 9 38.78 52.06 22.75
CA ALA A 9 38.44 50.71 23.18
C ALA A 9 39.19 50.52 24.49
N LEU A 10 38.45 50.26 25.59
CA LEU A 10 38.81 49.41 26.73
C LEU A 10 37.96 49.78 27.97
N LEU A 11 37.18 48.78 28.43
CA LEU A 11 36.83 48.47 29.83
C LEU A 11 35.57 49.10 30.47
N LEU A 12 34.45 48.38 30.40
CA LEU A 12 33.62 48.03 31.58
C LEU A 12 34.36 46.92 32.39
N PRO A 13 34.05 46.56 33.67
CA PRO A 13 32.83 46.82 34.48
C PRO A 13 33.07 47.06 36.00
N LEU A 14 32.16 47.72 36.74
CA LEU A 14 32.16 47.65 38.24
C LEU A 14 30.82 47.94 38.96
N ALA A 15 29.68 47.94 38.26
CA ALA A 15 28.37 48.21 38.87
C ALA A 15 27.47 46.96 39.06
N TRP A 16 27.99 45.74 38.88
CA TRP A 16 27.22 44.49 38.95
C TRP A 16 27.45 43.66 40.23
N LEU A 17 28.15 44.20 41.24
CA LEU A 17 28.64 43.41 42.37
C LEU A 17 28.17 43.85 43.77
N LEU A 18 27.21 44.78 43.90
CA LEU A 18 26.61 45.07 45.19
C LEU A 18 25.09 45.14 45.10
N GLY A 19 24.46 44.13 45.71
CA GLY A 19 23.03 44.00 45.83
C GLY A 19 22.39 45.23 46.47
N ALA A 20 21.43 45.80 45.77
CA ALA A 20 20.41 46.66 46.34
C ALA A 20 19.06 46.12 45.91
N ASN A 21 18.55 45.22 46.76
CA ASN A 21 17.17 44.81 46.84
C ASN A 21 16.29 46.07 47.02
N ARG A 22 15.62 46.53 45.96
CA ARG A 22 14.47 47.43 46.05
C ARG A 22 13.40 46.95 45.09
N GLY A 23 12.44 46.23 45.66
CA GLY A 23 11.19 45.87 45.01
C GLY A 23 10.44 47.13 44.58
N ALA A 24 10.42 47.37 43.27
CA ALA A 24 9.29 48.02 42.65
C ALA A 24 8.26 46.92 42.41
N ALA A 25 7.21 46.90 43.23
CA ALA A 25 6.04 46.06 43.00
C ALA A 25 5.34 46.52 41.72
N PHE A 26 5.82 46.05 40.56
CA PHE A 26 4.95 45.91 39.40
C PHE A 26 3.82 44.99 39.86
N ALA A 27 2.58 45.50 39.86
CA ALA A 27 1.42 44.71 40.23
C ALA A 27 1.44 43.41 39.41
N SER A 28 1.58 42.27 40.10
CA SER A 28 1.66 40.98 39.43
C SER A 28 0.37 40.78 38.65
N LEU A 29 0.51 40.58 37.33
CA LEU A 29 -0.64 40.47 36.45
C LEU A 29 -1.57 39.35 36.94
N ASP A 30 -2.87 39.61 36.84
CA ASP A 30 -3.85 38.59 37.14
C ASP A 30 -3.91 37.52 36.02
N PRO A 31 -4.51 36.33 36.26
CA PRO A 31 -4.56 35.26 35.27
C PRO A 31 -5.19 35.65 33.92
N ARG A 32 -6.18 36.57 33.92
CA ARG A 32 -6.85 37.03 32.69
C ARG A 32 -5.94 37.97 31.91
N GLN A 33 -5.24 38.87 32.60
CA GLN A 33 -4.25 39.77 31.99
C GLN A 33 -3.11 38.98 31.35
N ILE A 34 -2.56 37.97 32.05
CA ILE A 34 -1.51 37.09 31.51
C ILE A 34 -2.02 36.39 30.24
N THR A 35 -3.20 35.77 30.30
CA THR A 35 -3.78 35.05 29.16
C THR A 35 -4.02 35.98 27.97
N ARG A 36 -4.55 37.19 28.22
CA ARG A 36 -4.77 38.20 27.18
C ARG A 36 -3.46 38.60 26.50
N ARG A 37 -2.41 38.89 27.28
CA ARG A 37 -1.07 39.17 26.74
C ARG A 37 -0.60 38.01 25.87
N ILE A 38 -0.74 36.76 26.29
CA ILE A 38 -0.32 35.62 25.45
C ILE A 38 -1.09 35.54 24.13
N VAL A 39 -2.42 35.71 24.16
CA VAL A 39 -3.28 35.62 22.97
C VAL A 39 -2.99 36.74 21.95
N GLU A 40 -2.62 37.93 22.42
CA GLU A 40 -2.30 39.09 21.58
C GLU A 40 -0.93 38.98 20.87
N ALA A 41 -0.11 37.97 21.18
CA ALA A 41 1.21 37.79 20.58
C ALA A 41 1.10 37.55 19.07
N ARG A 42 1.98 38.15 18.27
CA ARG A 42 1.97 38.12 16.81
C ARG A 42 2.97 37.12 16.22
N SER A 43 3.89 36.60 17.02
CA SER A 43 4.84 35.55 16.62
C SER A 43 5.00 34.49 17.71
N ALA A 44 5.51 33.32 17.33
CA ALA A 44 5.79 32.25 18.28
C ALA A 44 6.90 32.65 19.27
N GLY A 45 7.91 33.40 18.81
CA GLY A 45 8.92 34.00 19.68
C GLY A 45 8.32 34.94 20.73
N GLU A 46 7.36 35.77 20.36
CA GLU A 46 6.67 36.67 21.29
C GLU A 46 5.79 35.91 22.30
N VAL A 47 5.14 34.82 21.88
CA VAL A 47 4.42 33.93 22.82
C VAL A 47 5.40 33.38 23.86
N LEU A 48 6.56 32.88 23.42
CA LEU A 48 7.59 32.32 24.28
C LEU A 48 8.16 33.36 25.25
N SER A 49 8.47 34.57 24.77
CA SER A 49 8.93 35.68 25.60
C SER A 49 7.89 36.09 26.66
N ARG A 50 6.61 36.20 26.30
CA ARG A 50 5.54 36.57 27.24
C ARG A 50 5.31 35.51 28.32
N VAL A 51 5.47 34.22 27.99
CA VAL A 51 5.44 33.16 29.00
C VAL A 51 6.67 33.25 29.90
N GLN A 52 7.85 33.55 29.32
CA GLN A 52 9.09 33.65 30.07
C GLN A 52 9.09 34.80 31.09
N GLU A 53 8.52 35.96 30.72
CA GLU A 53 8.36 37.11 31.62
C GLU A 53 7.52 36.77 32.86
N GLU A 54 6.58 35.83 32.73
CA GLU A 54 5.63 35.44 33.79
C GLU A 54 6.01 34.11 34.47
N LYS A 55 7.18 33.52 34.15
CA LYS A 55 7.54 32.17 34.62
C LYS A 55 7.57 32.04 36.15
N ASP A 56 7.95 33.11 36.84
CA ASP A 56 8.06 33.20 38.29
C ASP A 56 6.78 33.79 38.93
N ASN A 57 5.78 34.15 38.11
CA ASN A 57 4.50 34.63 38.59
C ASN A 57 3.63 33.43 39.02
N PRO A 58 3.25 33.29 40.31
CA PRO A 58 2.45 32.17 40.79
C PRO A 58 1.04 32.11 40.17
N ARG A 59 0.60 33.19 39.51
CA ARG A 59 -0.68 33.28 38.80
C ARG A 59 -0.62 32.79 37.35
N LEU A 60 0.56 32.42 36.83
CA LEU A 60 0.70 31.76 35.52
C LEU A 60 0.08 30.36 35.58
N GLY A 61 -1.21 30.29 35.29
CA GLY A 61 -2.01 29.08 35.39
C GLY A 61 -2.08 28.24 34.12
N PHE A 62 -2.72 27.07 34.23
CA PHE A 62 -2.92 26.13 33.13
C PHE A 62 -3.63 26.73 31.91
N ILE A 63 -4.59 27.65 32.14
CA ILE A 63 -5.32 28.34 31.06
C ILE A 63 -4.37 29.17 30.18
N ALA A 64 -3.46 29.93 30.79
CA ALA A 64 -2.48 30.74 30.09
C ALA A 64 -1.52 29.87 29.26
N LEU A 65 -1.04 28.77 29.82
CA LEU A 65 -0.20 27.80 29.11
C LEU A 65 -0.94 27.16 27.93
N SER A 66 -2.21 26.75 28.11
CA SER A 66 -3.04 26.22 27.03
C SER A 66 -3.28 27.26 25.92
N ALA A 67 -3.48 28.53 26.29
CA ALA A 67 -3.60 29.63 25.34
C ALA A 67 -2.30 29.85 24.55
N ALA A 68 -1.13 29.73 25.20
CA ALA A 68 0.18 29.85 24.54
C ALA A 68 0.33 28.80 23.44
N TRP A 69 0.09 27.53 23.77
CA TRP A 69 0.11 26.43 22.79
C TRP A 69 -0.88 26.66 21.64
N SER A 70 -2.13 26.99 21.96
CA SER A 70 -3.17 27.25 20.96
C SER A 70 -2.81 28.42 20.05
N ARG A 71 -2.17 29.46 20.59
CA ARG A 71 -1.75 30.63 19.83
C ARG A 71 -0.62 30.30 18.88
N MET A 72 0.40 29.57 19.35
CA MET A 72 1.49 29.08 18.50
C MET A 72 0.99 28.13 17.39
N ALA A 73 0.07 27.21 17.70
CA ALA A 73 -0.45 26.27 16.71
C ALA A 73 -1.28 26.91 15.59
N LYS A 74 -1.82 28.11 15.84
CA LYS A 74 -2.49 28.94 14.83
C LYS A 74 -1.49 29.73 13.97
N MET A 75 -0.21 29.76 14.36
CA MET A 75 0.87 30.36 13.58
C MET A 75 1.49 29.32 12.64
N ARG A 76 1.94 29.77 11.47
CA ARG A 76 2.60 28.90 10.49
C ARG A 76 4.08 28.77 10.83
N ILE A 77 4.40 27.82 11.72
CA ILE A 77 5.79 27.52 12.11
C ILE A 77 6.40 26.55 11.09
N LEU A 78 7.36 27.04 10.31
CA LEU A 78 8.13 26.25 9.33
C LEU A 78 9.38 25.65 10.00
N ALA A 79 10.03 24.66 9.37
CA ALA A 79 11.27 24.06 9.86
C ALA A 79 12.44 25.06 10.02
N SER A 80 12.38 26.20 9.33
CA SER A 80 13.34 27.31 9.41
C SER A 80 12.95 28.38 10.42
N ASP A 81 11.83 28.24 11.12
CA ASP A 81 11.31 29.26 12.02
C ASP A 81 12.25 29.47 13.24
N PRO A 82 12.61 30.72 13.58
CA PRO A 82 13.44 31.02 14.74
C PRO A 82 12.89 30.47 16.07
N ALA A 83 11.58 30.26 16.18
CA ALA A 83 10.94 29.67 17.36
C ALA A 83 11.49 28.28 17.70
N LEU A 84 11.96 27.52 16.71
CA LEU A 84 12.55 26.19 16.91
C LEU A 84 13.89 26.22 17.67
N ARG A 85 14.57 27.37 17.65
CA ARG A 85 15.85 27.60 18.34
C ARG A 85 15.70 28.57 19.51
N ASN A 86 14.48 28.96 19.84
CA ASN A 86 14.23 29.94 20.88
C ASN A 86 14.58 29.34 22.26
N PRO A 87 15.42 30.01 23.08
CA PRO A 87 15.89 29.48 24.35
C PRO A 87 14.79 29.31 25.40
N PHE A 88 13.61 29.91 25.22
CA PHE A 88 12.48 29.82 26.16
C PHE A 88 11.51 28.69 25.83
N LEU A 89 11.66 28.02 24.70
CA LEU A 89 10.82 26.86 24.34
C LEU A 89 10.92 25.71 25.35
N PRO A 90 12.11 25.31 25.84
CA PRO A 90 12.23 24.30 26.89
C PRO A 90 11.48 24.67 28.18
N ASP A 91 11.48 25.96 28.55
CA ASP A 91 10.77 26.46 29.74
C ASP A 91 9.26 26.32 29.58
N LEU A 92 8.69 26.70 28.43
CA LEU A 92 7.27 26.47 28.12
C LEU A 92 6.91 24.98 28.23
N VAL A 93 7.74 24.08 27.67
CA VAL A 93 7.54 22.63 27.74
C VAL A 93 7.56 22.15 29.19
N ALA A 94 8.53 22.59 30.00
CA ALA A 94 8.67 22.20 31.39
C ALA A 94 7.52 22.70 32.29
N LEU A 95 7.10 23.96 32.10
CA LEU A 95 5.96 24.57 32.79
C LEU A 95 4.67 23.84 32.44
N THR A 96 4.45 23.57 31.14
CA THR A 96 3.26 22.85 30.66
C THR A 96 3.21 21.43 31.20
N ARG A 97 4.34 20.71 31.18
CA ARG A 97 4.45 19.35 31.72
C ARG A 97 4.09 19.31 33.20
N SER A 98 4.60 20.26 33.97
CA SER A 98 4.29 20.38 35.41
C SER A 98 2.81 20.73 35.64
N ALA A 99 2.24 21.62 34.82
CA ALA A 99 0.85 21.99 34.90
C ALA A 99 -0.09 20.83 34.53
N LEU A 100 0.21 20.05 33.48
CA LEU A 100 -0.55 18.86 33.09
C LEU A 100 -0.59 17.81 34.21
N ARG A 101 0.54 17.56 34.89
CA ARG A 101 0.60 16.62 36.02
C ARG A 101 -0.32 17.02 37.18
N ARG A 102 -0.53 18.33 37.40
CA ARG A 102 -1.44 18.87 38.44
C ARG A 102 -2.89 18.94 37.96
N ALA A 103 -3.10 19.30 36.70
CA ALA A 103 -4.41 19.63 36.12
C ALA A 103 -5.22 18.41 35.67
N ALA A 104 -4.57 17.26 35.47
CA ALA A 104 -5.11 16.10 34.76
C ALA A 104 -6.42 15.52 35.32
N SER A 105 -6.74 15.69 36.61
CA SER A 105 -7.93 15.12 37.25
C SER A 105 -9.11 16.07 37.38
N GLU A 106 -8.98 17.35 37.00
CA GLU A 106 -10.06 18.32 37.17
C GLU A 106 -10.88 18.49 35.89
N ALA A 107 -12.18 18.22 35.94
CA ALA A 107 -13.09 18.34 34.79
C ALA A 107 -13.01 19.71 34.07
N LYS A 108 -12.84 20.80 34.82
CA LYS A 108 -12.69 22.17 34.30
C LYS A 108 -11.50 22.35 33.33
N ASN A 109 -10.51 21.45 33.37
CA ASN A 109 -9.30 21.53 32.55
C ASN A 109 -9.39 20.76 31.23
N ALA A 110 -10.47 19.99 30.98
CA ALA A 110 -10.58 19.11 29.80
C ALA A 110 -10.35 19.86 28.47
N ARG A 111 -10.96 21.04 28.33
CA ARG A 111 -10.75 21.91 27.16
C ARG A 111 -9.29 22.33 27.00
N GLY A 112 -8.64 22.70 28.09
CA GLY A 112 -7.25 23.15 28.08
C GLY A 112 -6.29 22.03 27.68
N VAL A 113 -6.55 20.80 28.15
CA VAL A 113 -5.81 19.59 27.77
C VAL A 113 -5.99 19.29 26.28
N ALA A 114 -7.23 19.25 25.78
CA ALA A 114 -7.52 18.99 24.36
C ALA A 114 -6.87 20.04 23.44
N ASN A 115 -6.85 21.31 23.85
CA ASN A 115 -6.20 22.39 23.11
C ASN A 115 -4.67 22.22 23.04
N ILE A 116 -4.01 21.89 24.16
CA ILE A 116 -2.57 21.61 24.18
C ILE A 116 -2.26 20.40 23.30
N PHE A 117 -3.10 19.37 23.37
CA PHE A 117 -2.96 18.16 22.58
C PHE A 117 -3.05 18.44 21.08
N TRP A 118 -4.11 19.13 20.66
CA TRP A 118 -4.29 19.58 19.28
C TRP A 118 -3.13 20.45 18.81
N ALA A 119 -2.67 21.37 19.65
CA ALA A 119 -1.55 22.25 19.33
C ALA A 119 -0.24 21.47 19.14
N ALA A 120 0.07 20.54 20.03
CA ALA A 120 1.24 19.67 19.93
C ALA A 120 1.21 18.84 18.62
N ALA A 121 0.04 18.32 18.24
CA ALA A 121 -0.14 17.59 16.99
C ALA A 121 0.03 18.49 15.74
N LYS A 122 -0.44 19.74 15.81
CA LYS A 122 -0.36 20.70 14.70
C LYS A 122 1.05 21.24 14.49
N LEU A 123 1.81 21.42 15.56
CA LEU A 123 3.18 21.96 15.59
C LEU A 123 4.23 20.90 15.18
N ARG A 124 4.08 20.33 13.99
CA ARG A 124 4.90 19.21 13.50
C ARG A 124 6.40 19.49 13.50
N ALA A 125 6.80 20.74 13.22
CA ALA A 125 8.21 21.14 13.23
C ALA A 125 8.84 21.06 14.63
N LEU A 126 8.03 21.16 15.69
CA LEU A 126 8.48 21.13 17.09
C LEU A 126 8.48 19.71 17.69
N ARG A 127 8.15 18.66 16.93
CA ARG A 127 8.01 17.28 17.46
C ARG A 127 9.20 16.83 18.33
N PRO A 128 10.47 17.01 17.94
CA PRO A 128 11.61 16.63 18.78
C PRO A 128 11.62 17.34 20.14
N GLN A 129 11.30 18.64 20.16
CA GLN A 129 11.25 19.44 21.38
C GLN A 129 10.03 19.11 22.25
N LEU A 130 8.98 18.54 21.67
CA LEU A 130 7.75 18.13 22.36
C LEU A 130 7.84 16.73 22.98
N ALA A 131 8.86 15.93 22.64
CA ALA A 131 9.00 14.57 23.16
C ALA A 131 8.90 14.48 24.71
N PRO A 132 9.52 15.40 25.50
CA PRO A 132 9.40 15.36 26.96
C PRO A 132 8.00 15.67 27.51
N LEU A 133 7.12 16.29 26.70
CA LEU A 133 5.75 16.65 27.07
C LEU A 133 4.78 15.48 26.89
N GLN A 134 5.06 14.59 25.92
CA GLN A 134 4.10 13.59 25.44
C GLN A 134 3.54 12.67 26.55
N PRO A 135 4.35 12.07 27.45
CA PRO A 135 3.80 11.16 28.47
C PRO A 135 2.82 11.86 29.43
N ALA A 136 3.16 13.08 29.87
CA ALA A 136 2.29 13.86 30.75
C ALA A 136 1.01 14.31 30.04
N LEU A 137 1.12 14.64 28.75
CA LEU A 137 -0.01 15.05 27.93
C LEU A 137 -0.98 13.87 27.67
N MET A 138 -0.48 12.67 27.38
CA MET A 138 -1.28 11.46 27.20
C MET A 138 -2.03 11.09 28.47
N ALA A 139 -1.33 11.05 29.62
CA ALA A 139 -1.95 10.76 30.91
C ALA A 139 -3.01 11.79 31.29
N ALA A 140 -2.74 13.08 31.03
CA ALA A 140 -3.72 14.15 31.27
C ALA A 140 -4.93 14.04 30.35
N ALA A 141 -4.74 13.76 29.06
CA ALA A 141 -5.82 13.57 28.11
C ALA A 141 -6.70 12.38 28.50
N ARG A 142 -6.10 11.28 28.96
CA ARG A 142 -6.84 10.08 29.37
C ARG A 142 -7.73 10.36 30.57
N LYS A 143 -7.20 11.04 31.59
CA LYS A 143 -7.96 11.43 32.78
C LYS A 143 -9.03 12.48 32.48
N ALA A 144 -8.78 13.37 31.52
CA ALA A 144 -9.74 14.39 31.09
C ALA A 144 -10.83 13.87 30.15
N ALA A 145 -10.61 12.75 29.45
CA ALA A 145 -11.51 12.21 28.43
C ALA A 145 -12.98 12.10 28.88
N PRO A 146 -13.32 11.61 30.10
CA PRO A 146 -14.70 11.52 30.56
C PRO A 146 -15.46 12.87 30.60
N HIS A 147 -14.74 13.99 30.65
CA HIS A 147 -15.29 15.35 30.77
C HIS A 147 -15.23 16.15 29.47
N MET A 148 -14.68 15.58 28.39
CA MET A 148 -14.57 16.27 27.11
C MET A 148 -15.92 16.40 26.41
N ASP A 149 -16.15 17.52 25.72
CA ASP A 149 -17.26 17.64 24.76
C ASP A 149 -16.92 16.94 23.42
N ALA A 150 -17.90 16.88 22.51
CA ALA A 150 -17.74 16.25 21.20
C ALA A 150 -16.54 16.79 20.38
N GLN A 151 -16.32 18.11 20.40
CA GLN A 151 -15.22 18.73 19.65
C GLN A 151 -13.86 18.40 20.28
N GLN A 152 -13.79 18.41 21.61
CA GLN A 152 -12.58 18.09 22.38
C GLN A 152 -12.20 16.62 22.19
N VAL A 153 -13.17 15.71 22.19
CA VAL A 153 -12.95 14.28 21.88
C VAL A 153 -12.38 14.13 20.47
N ALA A 154 -13.04 14.70 19.46
CA ALA A 154 -12.60 14.59 18.07
C ALA A 154 -11.20 15.19 17.84
N ASN A 155 -10.92 16.36 18.42
CA ASN A 155 -9.60 17.00 18.32
C ASN A 155 -8.50 16.19 19.02
N THR A 156 -8.81 15.57 20.15
CA THR A 156 -7.86 14.73 20.89
C THR A 156 -7.57 13.46 20.11
N ILE A 157 -8.60 12.76 19.61
CA ILE A 157 -8.45 11.57 18.75
C ILE A 157 -7.64 11.90 17.49
N TRP A 158 -7.99 13.00 16.80
CA TRP A 158 -7.24 13.47 15.63
C TRP A 158 -5.78 13.79 15.98
N GLY A 159 -5.54 14.44 17.12
CA GLY A 159 -4.21 14.74 17.61
C GLY A 159 -3.41 13.48 17.92
N THR A 160 -4.04 12.46 18.50
CA THR A 160 -3.41 11.16 18.80
C THR A 160 -3.01 10.46 17.50
N ALA A 161 -3.84 10.52 16.46
CA ALA A 161 -3.51 9.98 15.14
C ALA A 161 -2.35 10.71 14.46
N GLU A 162 -2.09 11.98 14.80
CA GLU A 162 -0.93 12.70 14.26
C GLU A 162 0.36 12.53 15.06
N LEU A 163 0.27 12.29 16.36
CA LEU A 163 1.40 12.03 17.25
C LEU A 163 1.71 10.52 17.23
N LEU A 164 2.27 10.05 16.11
CA LEU A 164 2.46 8.62 15.80
C LEU A 164 3.50 7.87 16.67
N GLU A 165 4.35 8.57 17.43
CA GLU A 165 5.56 8.03 18.09
C GLU A 165 5.44 7.94 19.63
N THR A 166 4.28 7.56 20.18
CA THR A 166 4.12 7.46 21.64
C THR A 166 4.18 6.00 22.12
N GLU A 167 5.22 5.65 22.88
CA GLU A 167 5.25 4.42 23.70
C GLU A 167 4.47 4.62 25.01
N GLY A 168 3.69 3.61 25.40
CA GLY A 168 2.92 3.56 26.66
C GLY A 168 1.67 4.45 26.70
N ASP A 169 0.53 3.90 27.15
CA ASP A 169 -0.78 4.57 27.34
C ASP A 169 -1.61 5.01 26.11
N ARG A 170 -1.12 4.91 24.86
CA ARG A 170 -1.93 5.29 23.68
C ARG A 170 -3.26 4.55 23.57
N GLU A 171 -3.25 3.22 23.67
CA GLU A 171 -4.50 2.44 23.54
C GLU A 171 -5.47 2.73 24.69
N ALA A 172 -4.96 2.92 25.92
CA ALA A 172 -5.78 3.26 27.06
C ALA A 172 -6.42 4.66 26.94
N LEU A 173 -5.73 5.62 26.33
CA LEU A 173 -6.30 6.91 25.96
C LEU A 173 -7.37 6.75 24.87
N LEU A 174 -7.08 6.00 23.81
CA LEU A 174 -8.02 5.77 22.70
C LEU A 174 -9.28 5.07 23.17
N LEU A 175 -9.18 4.11 24.08
CA LEU A 175 -10.33 3.45 24.72
C LEU A 175 -11.20 4.45 25.49
N ALA A 176 -10.59 5.28 26.35
CA ALA A 176 -11.33 6.29 27.11
C ALA A 176 -12.00 7.33 26.20
N LEU A 177 -11.34 7.71 25.10
CA LEU A 177 -11.90 8.63 24.10
C LEU A 177 -13.00 7.97 23.26
N ALA A 178 -12.88 6.67 22.95
CA ALA A 178 -13.90 5.90 22.25
C ALA A 178 -15.20 5.81 23.08
N GLU A 179 -15.11 5.42 24.36
CA GLU A 179 -16.27 5.42 25.25
C GLU A 179 -16.89 6.81 25.40
N ARG A 180 -16.06 7.86 25.46
CA ARG A 180 -16.59 9.23 25.52
C ARG A 180 -17.26 9.61 24.21
N ALA A 181 -16.68 9.24 23.07
CA ALA A 181 -17.23 9.49 21.74
C ALA A 181 -18.66 8.95 21.63
N GLU A 182 -18.91 7.73 22.13
CA GLU A 182 -20.27 7.17 22.17
C GLU A 182 -21.22 8.01 23.03
N ARG A 183 -20.79 8.40 24.23
CA ARG A 183 -21.63 9.20 25.16
C ARG A 183 -21.95 10.59 24.60
N VAL A 184 -21.03 11.22 23.86
CA VAL A 184 -21.23 12.57 23.28
C VAL A 184 -21.67 12.54 21.82
N ARG A 185 -21.92 11.36 21.24
CA ARG A 185 -22.34 11.15 19.85
C ARG A 185 -23.46 12.12 19.41
N PRO A 186 -24.56 12.33 20.18
CA PRO A 186 -25.65 13.20 19.72
C PRO A 186 -25.23 14.67 19.50
N GLN A 187 -24.13 15.11 20.11
CA GLN A 187 -23.60 16.47 20.01
C GLN A 187 -22.52 16.62 18.93
N MET A 188 -22.10 15.52 18.29
CA MET A 188 -21.05 15.56 17.29
C MET A 188 -21.53 16.25 16.02
N THR A 189 -20.72 17.20 15.54
CA THR A 189 -20.90 17.86 14.24
C THR A 189 -20.37 16.97 13.11
N ALA A 190 -20.75 17.27 11.87
CA ALA A 190 -20.18 16.66 10.67
C ALA A 190 -18.63 16.63 10.68
N GLN A 191 -18.01 17.72 11.14
CA GLN A 191 -16.56 17.82 11.24
C GLN A 191 -15.99 16.88 12.31
N ALA A 192 -16.64 16.79 13.49
CA ALA A 192 -16.19 15.90 14.56
C ALA A 192 -16.24 14.44 14.11
N VAL A 193 -17.33 14.02 13.45
CA VAL A 193 -17.48 12.68 12.88
C VAL A 193 -16.38 12.40 11.85
N ALA A 194 -16.19 13.29 10.86
CA ALA A 194 -15.19 13.10 9.82
C ALA A 194 -13.75 13.01 10.36
N ASN A 195 -13.42 13.81 11.38
CA ASN A 195 -12.12 13.76 12.04
C ASN A 195 -11.88 12.43 12.75
N ILE A 196 -12.89 11.88 13.43
CA ILE A 196 -12.77 10.59 14.12
C ILE A 196 -12.61 9.46 13.10
N PHE A 197 -13.44 9.40 12.05
CA PHE A 197 -13.27 8.43 10.95
C PHE A 197 -11.85 8.46 10.38
N TRP A 198 -11.36 9.65 10.02
CA TRP A 198 -10.01 9.81 9.47
C TRP A 198 -8.93 9.33 10.45
N ALA A 199 -9.06 9.66 11.74
CA ALA A 199 -8.12 9.26 12.78
C ALA A 199 -8.11 7.74 13.00
N THR A 200 -9.28 7.11 13.05
CA THR A 200 -9.43 5.64 13.14
C THR A 200 -8.71 4.97 11.96
N ALA A 201 -8.97 5.43 10.74
CA ALA A 201 -8.32 4.90 9.54
C ALA A 201 -6.80 5.11 9.50
N LYS A 202 -6.31 6.24 10.02
CA LYS A 202 -4.88 6.52 10.09
C LYS A 202 -4.18 5.66 11.15
N LEU A 203 -4.84 5.39 12.27
CA LEU A 203 -4.28 4.63 13.37
C LEU A 203 -4.29 3.11 13.14
N SER A 204 -5.19 2.58 12.30
CA SER A 204 -5.48 1.14 12.12
C SER A 204 -4.27 0.18 12.05
N LYS A 205 -3.15 0.59 11.46
CA LYS A 205 -1.92 -0.24 11.37
C LYS A 205 -0.95 -0.10 12.54
N SER A 206 -1.23 0.82 13.45
CA SER A 206 -0.36 1.22 14.58
C SER A 206 -1.08 1.17 15.94
N GLY A 207 -2.30 0.65 16.00
CA GLY A 207 -3.14 0.62 17.20
C GLY A 207 -4.51 1.29 16.97
N GLY A 208 -5.32 1.43 18.01
CA GLY A 208 -6.65 2.06 17.88
C GLY A 208 -7.77 1.10 17.50
N GLY A 209 -7.65 -0.19 17.85
CA GLY A 209 -8.75 -1.15 17.74
C GLY A 209 -9.99 -0.68 18.50
N SER A 210 -9.79 0.01 19.64
CA SER A 210 -10.89 0.63 20.40
C SER A 210 -11.70 1.64 19.59
N LEU A 211 -11.09 2.36 18.64
CA LEU A 211 -11.81 3.30 17.77
C LEU A 211 -12.57 2.61 16.64
N VAL A 212 -12.16 1.40 16.23
CA VAL A 212 -12.88 0.60 15.23
C VAL A 212 -14.22 0.15 15.80
N ALA A 213 -14.26 -0.24 17.08
CA ALA A 213 -15.48 -0.70 17.76
C ALA A 213 -16.61 0.34 17.78
N VAL A 214 -16.29 1.65 17.73
CA VAL A 214 -17.30 2.73 17.75
C VAL A 214 -17.74 3.18 16.35
N LEU A 215 -17.20 2.58 15.28
CA LEU A 215 -17.57 2.94 13.89
C LEU A 215 -19.06 2.78 13.58
N PRO A 216 -19.78 1.74 14.02
CA PRO A 216 -21.23 1.65 13.79
C PRO A 216 -21.98 2.86 14.36
N THR A 217 -21.66 3.21 15.60
CA THR A 217 -22.24 4.36 16.31
C THR A 217 -21.93 5.68 15.61
N LEU A 218 -20.70 5.84 15.12
CA LEU A 218 -20.29 7.01 14.33
C LEU A 218 -20.93 7.03 12.94
N ALA A 219 -21.17 5.88 12.32
CA ALA A 219 -21.82 5.76 11.02
C ALA A 219 -23.28 6.22 11.11
N THR A 220 -24.03 5.81 12.14
CA THR A 220 -25.38 6.33 12.40
C THR A 220 -25.35 7.85 12.59
N ARG A 221 -24.38 8.38 13.35
CA ARG A 221 -24.27 9.84 13.52
C ARG A 221 -23.89 10.56 12.22
N ALA A 222 -23.04 9.95 11.40
CA ALA A 222 -22.64 10.47 10.09
C ALA A 222 -23.87 10.62 9.18
N GLU A 223 -24.78 9.64 9.20
CA GLU A 223 -26.03 9.69 8.46
C GLU A 223 -26.95 10.81 8.98
N GLU A 224 -27.12 10.94 10.30
CA GLU A 224 -27.91 12.01 10.93
C GLU A 224 -27.42 13.43 10.55
N VAL A 225 -26.11 13.63 10.40
CA VAL A 225 -25.51 14.95 10.06
C VAL A 225 -25.09 15.07 8.60
N ARG A 226 -25.52 14.15 7.73
CA ARG A 226 -25.13 14.06 6.32
C ARG A 226 -25.32 15.38 5.58
N SER A 227 -26.46 16.06 5.77
CA SER A 227 -26.80 17.33 5.13
C SER A 227 -25.83 18.46 5.48
N ASP A 228 -25.21 18.41 6.66
CA ASP A 228 -24.24 19.40 7.14
C ASP A 228 -22.81 19.11 6.68
N MET A 229 -22.56 17.94 6.08
CA MET A 229 -21.23 17.57 5.60
C MET A 229 -20.86 18.37 4.36
N ASN A 230 -19.71 19.05 4.38
CA ASN A 230 -19.13 19.62 3.17
C ASN A 230 -18.37 18.53 2.37
N ALA A 231 -17.92 18.89 1.16
CA ALA A 231 -17.18 17.99 0.27
C ALA A 231 -15.95 17.33 0.92
N GLN A 232 -15.23 18.04 1.79
CA GLN A 232 -14.06 17.49 2.49
C GLN A 232 -14.44 16.45 3.54
N HIS A 233 -15.52 16.69 4.30
CA HIS A 233 -16.01 15.75 5.31
C HIS A 233 -16.38 14.42 4.67
N VAL A 234 -17.16 14.47 3.59
CA VAL A 234 -17.62 13.28 2.86
C VAL A 234 -16.44 12.50 2.27
N ALA A 235 -15.52 13.18 1.59
CA ALA A 235 -14.34 12.55 1.02
C ALA A 235 -13.43 11.89 2.07
N ASN A 236 -13.31 12.50 3.26
CA ASN A 236 -12.53 11.93 4.36
C ASN A 236 -13.18 10.69 4.97
N ILE A 237 -14.51 10.69 5.14
CA ILE A 237 -15.23 9.52 5.66
C ILE A 237 -15.15 8.37 4.65
N ILE A 238 -15.41 8.62 3.36
CA ILE A 238 -15.27 7.61 2.30
C ILE A 238 -13.85 7.03 2.26
N TRP A 239 -12.83 7.90 2.31
CA TRP A 239 -11.44 7.47 2.36
C TRP A 239 -11.15 6.61 3.59
N ALA A 240 -11.70 6.96 4.75
CA ALA A 240 -11.52 6.21 5.98
C ALA A 240 -12.15 4.81 5.90
N ILE A 241 -13.39 4.71 5.40
CA ILE A 241 -14.09 3.43 5.19
C ILE A 241 -13.26 2.54 4.26
N ALA A 242 -12.81 3.07 3.11
CA ALA A 242 -11.97 2.32 2.17
C ALA A 242 -10.60 1.92 2.75
N LYS A 243 -10.04 2.71 3.68
CA LYS A 243 -8.77 2.39 4.33
C LYS A 243 -8.89 1.25 5.34
N LEU A 244 -10.08 1.07 5.92
CA LEU A 244 -10.40 0.07 6.93
C LEU A 244 -11.01 -1.21 6.34
N SER A 245 -11.39 -1.19 5.05
CA SER A 245 -12.22 -2.21 4.38
C SER A 245 -11.68 -3.64 4.42
N SER A 246 -10.36 -3.83 4.54
CA SER A 246 -9.74 -5.16 4.66
C SER A 246 -9.88 -5.78 6.05
N SER A 247 -10.24 -4.98 7.06
CA SER A 247 -10.30 -5.39 8.47
C SER A 247 -11.65 -5.12 9.14
N ASP A 248 -12.45 -4.20 8.59
CA ASP A 248 -13.76 -3.83 9.12
C ASP A 248 -14.69 -3.38 7.98
N SER A 249 -15.90 -3.94 7.97
CA SER A 249 -16.97 -3.59 7.03
C SER A 249 -18.17 -2.91 7.70
N SER A 250 -18.06 -2.60 9.00
CA SER A 250 -19.19 -2.15 9.82
C SER A 250 -19.78 -0.81 9.38
N ALA A 251 -18.98 0.02 8.72
CA ALA A 251 -19.39 1.31 8.18
C ALA A 251 -19.88 1.27 6.71
N PHE A 252 -19.95 0.10 6.07
CA PHE A 252 -20.35 0.02 4.65
C PHE A 252 -21.80 0.46 4.42
N ALA A 253 -22.69 0.24 5.40
CA ALA A 253 -24.09 0.68 5.32
C ALA A 253 -24.26 2.20 5.15
N LEU A 254 -23.24 3.00 5.49
CA LEU A 254 -23.24 4.45 5.31
C LEU A 254 -22.95 4.88 3.85
N LEU A 255 -22.36 4.01 3.02
CA LEU A 255 -21.88 4.37 1.69
C LEU A 255 -22.98 4.90 0.75
N PRO A 256 -24.20 4.32 0.69
CA PRO A 256 -25.27 4.88 -0.15
C PRO A 256 -25.62 6.33 0.20
N ALA A 257 -25.73 6.66 1.48
CA ALA A 257 -26.00 8.03 1.93
C ALA A 257 -24.84 8.98 1.57
N LEU A 258 -23.59 8.51 1.68
CA LEU A 258 -22.42 9.29 1.26
C LEU A 258 -22.35 9.47 -0.25
N VAL A 259 -22.77 8.48 -1.05
CA VAL A 259 -22.90 8.62 -2.51
C VAL A 259 -23.84 9.77 -2.83
N GLU A 260 -25.06 9.78 -2.29
CA GLU A 260 -26.01 10.89 -2.48
C GLU A 260 -25.38 12.24 -2.10
N ARG A 261 -24.68 12.28 -0.96
CA ARG A 261 -24.04 13.52 -0.52
C ARG A 261 -22.91 13.95 -1.43
N VAL A 262 -22.10 13.03 -1.97
CA VAL A 262 -21.11 13.31 -3.02
C VAL A 262 -21.79 13.95 -4.23
N GLN A 263 -22.97 13.46 -4.64
CA GLN A 263 -23.71 14.03 -5.76
C GLN A 263 -24.16 15.47 -5.50
N GLU A 264 -24.61 15.77 -4.29
CA GLU A 264 -25.05 17.11 -3.87
C GLU A 264 -23.89 18.11 -3.81
N VAL A 265 -22.71 17.69 -3.33
CA VAL A 265 -21.53 18.57 -3.14
C VAL A 265 -20.49 18.46 -4.26
N ARG A 266 -20.81 17.80 -5.37
CA ARG A 266 -19.87 17.46 -6.45
C ARG A 266 -19.06 18.64 -6.98
N SER A 267 -19.68 19.81 -7.12
CA SER A 267 -19.02 21.04 -7.62
C SER A 267 -18.03 21.64 -6.61
N GLN A 268 -18.17 21.29 -5.33
CA GLN A 268 -17.31 21.74 -4.23
C GLN A 268 -16.16 20.78 -3.95
N LEU A 269 -16.14 19.59 -4.56
CA LEU A 269 -15.02 18.66 -4.43
C LEU A 269 -13.76 19.31 -5.00
N THR A 270 -12.74 19.36 -4.15
CA THR A 270 -11.37 19.75 -4.51
C THR A 270 -10.71 18.63 -5.31
N ALA A 271 -9.59 18.94 -5.99
CA ALA A 271 -8.78 17.93 -6.66
C ALA A 271 -8.38 16.76 -5.75
N GLN A 272 -8.03 17.05 -4.49
CA GLN A 272 -7.74 16.02 -3.49
C GLN A 272 -8.99 15.22 -3.12
N GLY A 273 -10.15 15.87 -2.96
CA GLY A 273 -11.42 15.20 -2.68
C GLY A 273 -11.80 14.21 -3.78
N VAL A 274 -11.68 14.61 -5.05
CA VAL A 274 -11.91 13.74 -6.21
C VAL A 274 -10.96 12.53 -6.19
N ALA A 275 -9.66 12.77 -6.03
CA ALA A 275 -8.67 11.69 -5.98
C ALA A 275 -8.93 10.71 -4.83
N ASN A 276 -9.34 11.20 -3.65
CA ASN A 276 -9.65 10.37 -2.50
C ASN A 276 -10.89 9.50 -2.73
N VAL A 277 -11.97 10.06 -3.29
CA VAL A 277 -13.21 9.29 -3.55
C VAL A 277 -12.99 8.24 -4.63
N ILE A 278 -12.28 8.59 -5.72
CA ILE A 278 -11.95 7.62 -6.79
C ILE A 278 -11.05 6.50 -6.25
N TRP A 279 -10.01 6.84 -5.49
CA TRP A 279 -9.13 5.84 -4.87
C TRP A 279 -9.89 4.92 -3.91
N ALA A 280 -10.79 5.49 -3.10
CA ALA A 280 -11.64 4.75 -2.18
C ALA A 280 -12.59 3.81 -2.93
N THR A 281 -13.15 4.25 -4.06
CA THR A 281 -14.02 3.43 -4.92
C THR A 281 -13.28 2.17 -5.38
N ALA A 282 -12.08 2.33 -5.94
CA ALA A 282 -11.25 1.19 -6.36
C ALA A 282 -10.90 0.24 -5.21
N LYS A 283 -10.66 0.78 -4.00
CA LYS A 283 -10.32 -0.02 -2.81
C LYS A 283 -11.50 -0.77 -2.20
N LEU A 284 -12.70 -0.23 -2.28
CA LEU A 284 -13.92 -0.88 -1.82
C LEU A 284 -14.38 -1.96 -2.80
N SER A 285 -14.26 -1.72 -4.11
CA SER A 285 -14.56 -2.73 -5.13
C SER A 285 -13.63 -3.95 -5.04
N ASP A 286 -12.36 -3.77 -4.62
CA ASP A 286 -11.40 -4.85 -4.39
C ASP A 286 -11.85 -5.84 -3.28
N VAL A 287 -12.76 -5.40 -2.39
CA VAL A 287 -13.38 -6.26 -1.37
C VAL A 287 -14.87 -6.55 -1.65
N GLY A 288 -15.32 -6.30 -2.88
CA GLY A 288 -16.69 -6.57 -3.33
C GLY A 288 -17.73 -5.51 -3.00
N GLU A 289 -17.34 -4.38 -2.39
CA GLU A 289 -18.25 -3.29 -2.05
C GLU A 289 -18.30 -2.24 -3.16
N ASN A 290 -19.42 -2.21 -3.91
CA ASN A 290 -19.52 -1.52 -5.19
C ASN A 290 -20.43 -0.28 -5.18
N SER A 291 -20.94 0.14 -4.01
CA SER A 291 -21.88 1.27 -3.91
C SER A 291 -21.35 2.58 -4.54
N LEU A 292 -20.03 2.84 -4.45
CA LEU A 292 -19.43 4.07 -4.97
C LEU A 292 -19.26 4.10 -6.49
N LEU A 293 -19.40 2.98 -7.22
CA LEU A 293 -19.25 2.95 -8.68
C LEU A 293 -20.20 3.96 -9.36
N ALA A 294 -21.40 4.14 -8.80
CA ALA A 294 -22.39 5.12 -9.27
C ALA A 294 -21.90 6.58 -9.26
N SER A 295 -20.84 6.91 -8.50
CA SER A 295 -20.24 8.24 -8.48
C SER A 295 -19.21 8.48 -9.59
N LEU A 296 -18.70 7.43 -10.24
CA LEU A 296 -17.59 7.54 -11.19
C LEU A 296 -17.88 8.47 -12.38
N PRO A 297 -19.04 8.45 -13.05
CA PRO A 297 -19.31 9.33 -14.19
C PRO A 297 -19.20 10.82 -13.84
N MET A 298 -19.73 11.23 -12.67
CA MET A 298 -19.64 12.63 -12.25
C MET A 298 -18.24 13.01 -11.76
N LEU A 299 -17.52 12.08 -11.14
CA LEU A 299 -16.13 12.30 -10.73
C LEU A 299 -15.22 12.42 -11.95
N ALA A 300 -15.47 11.64 -13.01
CA ALA A 300 -14.81 11.76 -14.31
C ALA A 300 -14.99 13.16 -14.91
N ALA A 301 -16.23 13.68 -14.93
CA ALA A 301 -16.50 15.05 -15.35
C ALA A 301 -15.75 16.07 -14.49
N ARG A 302 -15.78 15.90 -13.16
CA ARG A 302 -15.13 16.82 -12.21
C ARG A 302 -13.61 16.84 -12.36
N ILE A 303 -12.96 15.74 -12.78
CA ILE A 303 -11.52 15.71 -13.07
C ILE A 303 -11.13 16.79 -14.07
N HIS A 304 -11.94 17.03 -15.12
CA HIS A 304 -11.63 18.04 -16.13
C HIS A 304 -11.59 19.45 -15.53
N ASP A 305 -12.53 19.77 -14.63
CA ASP A 305 -12.59 21.08 -13.97
C ASP A 305 -11.40 21.32 -13.02
N VAL A 306 -10.99 20.29 -12.28
CA VAL A 306 -9.97 20.41 -11.22
C VAL A 306 -8.58 19.94 -11.66
N ARG A 307 -8.41 19.55 -12.93
CA ARG A 307 -7.16 18.99 -13.47
C ARG A 307 -5.94 19.82 -13.09
N ALA A 308 -6.01 21.14 -13.27
CA ALA A 308 -4.88 22.05 -13.01
C ALA A 308 -4.46 22.10 -11.53
N GLN A 309 -5.33 21.67 -10.62
CA GLN A 309 -5.11 21.65 -9.17
C GLN A 309 -4.63 20.26 -8.67
N LEU A 310 -4.71 19.21 -9.50
CA LEU A 310 -4.19 17.89 -9.14
C LEU A 310 -2.67 17.96 -9.00
N HIS A 311 -2.14 17.65 -7.82
CA HIS A 311 -0.71 17.45 -7.60
C HIS A 311 -0.28 16.03 -8.03
N ALA A 312 1.02 15.76 -8.03
CA ALA A 312 1.62 14.47 -8.41
C ALA A 312 0.89 13.25 -7.82
N GLN A 313 0.74 13.19 -6.48
CA GLN A 313 0.02 12.11 -5.81
C GLN A 313 -1.48 12.00 -6.21
N GLY A 314 -2.15 13.11 -6.52
CA GLY A 314 -3.55 13.07 -6.97
C GLY A 314 -3.66 12.40 -8.34
N VAL A 315 -2.73 12.73 -9.25
CA VAL A 315 -2.64 12.11 -10.58
C VAL A 315 -2.33 10.62 -10.46
N SER A 316 -1.29 10.26 -9.71
CA SER A 316 -0.86 8.85 -9.57
C SER A 316 -1.95 7.98 -8.94
N ASN A 317 -2.67 8.50 -7.94
CA ASN A 317 -3.78 7.78 -7.30
C ASN A 317 -4.98 7.57 -8.24
N ILE A 318 -5.35 8.57 -9.04
CA ILE A 318 -6.48 8.42 -9.99
C ILE A 318 -6.10 7.44 -11.10
N ILE A 319 -4.88 7.53 -11.65
CA ILE A 319 -4.40 6.58 -12.67
C ILE A 319 -4.37 5.14 -12.10
N TRP A 320 -3.84 4.97 -10.89
CA TRP A 320 -3.85 3.67 -10.20
C TRP A 320 -5.27 3.12 -9.99
N ALA A 321 -6.19 3.96 -9.52
CA ALA A 321 -7.57 3.57 -9.30
C ALA A 321 -8.29 3.22 -10.61
N THR A 322 -8.01 3.96 -11.69
CA THR A 322 -8.55 3.69 -13.03
C THR A 322 -8.10 2.31 -13.52
N ALA A 323 -6.82 1.99 -13.38
CA ALA A 323 -6.29 0.66 -13.73
C ALA A 323 -6.91 -0.45 -12.87
N LYS A 324 -7.02 -0.23 -11.56
CA LYS A 324 -7.60 -1.23 -10.65
C LYS A 324 -9.09 -1.46 -10.90
N LEU A 325 -9.85 -0.42 -11.23
CA LEU A 325 -11.26 -0.55 -11.59
C LEU A 325 -11.43 -1.26 -12.94
N SER A 326 -10.57 -0.96 -13.92
CA SER A 326 -10.56 -1.68 -15.21
C SER A 326 -10.25 -3.16 -15.05
N ASP A 327 -9.31 -3.53 -14.17
CA ASP A 327 -9.00 -4.91 -13.81
C ASP A 327 -10.19 -5.64 -13.15
N LEU A 328 -11.06 -4.88 -12.46
CA LEU A 328 -12.32 -5.37 -11.89
C LEU A 328 -13.51 -5.27 -12.87
N GLY A 329 -13.28 -4.89 -14.13
CA GLY A 329 -14.30 -4.82 -15.18
C GLY A 329 -15.04 -3.48 -15.33
N ASP A 330 -14.71 -2.46 -14.55
CA ASP A 330 -15.29 -1.12 -14.69
C ASP A 330 -14.43 -0.21 -15.60
N SER A 331 -15.02 0.28 -16.68
CA SER A 331 -14.35 1.11 -17.69
C SER A 331 -14.70 2.61 -17.58
N SER A 332 -15.41 3.02 -16.53
CA SER A 332 -16.02 4.36 -16.40
C SER A 332 -14.99 5.50 -16.40
N LEU A 333 -13.75 5.22 -16.01
CA LEU A 333 -12.66 6.20 -15.93
C LEU A 333 -11.68 6.15 -17.11
N LEU A 334 -11.79 5.21 -18.06
CA LEU A 334 -10.80 5.10 -19.14
C LEU A 334 -10.71 6.37 -19.99
N ALA A 335 -11.84 7.04 -20.22
CA ALA A 335 -11.91 8.28 -20.99
C ALA A 335 -11.13 9.47 -20.37
N VAL A 336 -10.80 9.43 -19.06
CA VAL A 336 -10.02 10.52 -18.43
C VAL A 336 -8.50 10.35 -18.59
N LEU A 337 -8.02 9.19 -19.04
CA LEU A 337 -6.58 8.89 -19.16
C LEU A 337 -5.80 9.91 -20.02
N PRO A 338 -6.29 10.38 -21.19
CA PRO A 338 -5.58 11.42 -21.94
C PRO A 338 -5.42 12.73 -21.16
N THR A 339 -6.43 13.09 -20.37
CA THR A 339 -6.42 14.31 -19.54
C THR A 339 -5.42 14.18 -18.40
N LEU A 340 -5.40 13.02 -17.75
CA LEU A 340 -4.44 12.70 -16.69
C LEU A 340 -3.02 12.59 -17.23
N GLY A 341 -2.82 12.04 -18.43
CA GLY A 341 -1.53 11.96 -19.10
C GLY A 341 -0.90 13.34 -19.33
N LYS A 342 -1.68 14.32 -19.81
CA LYS A 342 -1.21 15.71 -19.93
C LYS A 342 -0.84 16.31 -18.56
N ARG A 343 -1.68 16.10 -17.55
CA ARG A 343 -1.40 16.62 -16.20
C ARG A 343 -0.18 15.95 -15.57
N MET A 344 0.02 14.65 -15.81
CA MET A 344 1.18 13.88 -15.36
C MET A 344 2.48 14.49 -15.85
N GLN A 345 2.55 14.90 -17.14
CA GLN A 345 3.73 15.58 -17.69
C GLN A 345 4.00 16.93 -16.99
N GLU A 346 2.97 17.71 -16.69
CA GLU A 346 3.11 19.01 -16.00
C GLU A 346 3.64 18.88 -14.56
N VAL A 347 3.22 17.83 -13.85
CA VAL A 347 3.62 17.60 -12.45
C VAL A 347 4.79 16.63 -12.30
N LEU A 348 5.37 16.18 -13.41
CA LEU A 348 6.48 15.21 -13.44
C LEU A 348 7.66 15.62 -12.53
N PRO A 349 8.10 16.90 -12.49
CA PRO A 349 9.20 17.31 -11.60
C PRO A 349 8.87 17.21 -10.10
N GLN A 350 7.61 17.03 -9.74
CA GLN A 350 7.12 16.94 -8.35
C GLN A 350 6.86 15.48 -7.91
N MET A 351 6.98 14.52 -8.83
CA MET A 351 6.68 13.12 -8.55
C MET A 351 7.75 12.49 -7.67
N ASN A 352 7.32 11.73 -6.68
CA ASN A 352 8.20 10.90 -5.86
C ASN A 352 8.17 9.43 -6.30
N ALA A 353 9.00 8.61 -5.68
CA ALA A 353 9.12 7.18 -5.97
C ALA A 353 7.77 6.42 -5.96
N ARG A 354 6.87 6.73 -5.01
CA ARG A 354 5.56 6.08 -4.91
C ARG A 354 4.64 6.46 -6.08
N ASP A 355 4.71 7.70 -6.54
CA ASP A 355 3.94 8.16 -7.69
C ASP A 355 4.32 7.38 -8.95
N PHE A 356 5.63 7.23 -9.20
CA PHE A 356 6.13 6.41 -10.30
C PHE A 356 5.72 4.94 -10.17
N ALA A 357 5.85 4.34 -8.99
CA ALA A 357 5.44 2.95 -8.78
C ALA A 357 3.95 2.72 -9.08
N ASN A 358 3.08 3.64 -8.66
CA ASN A 358 1.65 3.58 -8.95
C ASN A 358 1.37 3.72 -10.46
N ILE A 359 2.05 4.64 -11.13
CA ILE A 359 1.86 4.91 -12.56
C ILE A 359 2.35 3.74 -13.41
N PHE A 360 3.55 3.22 -13.15
CA PHE A 360 4.10 2.09 -13.92
C PHE A 360 3.27 0.81 -13.72
N TRP A 361 2.85 0.53 -12.48
CA TRP A 361 1.93 -0.57 -12.22
C TRP A 361 0.62 -0.39 -12.99
N ALA A 362 0.02 0.80 -12.96
CA ALA A 362 -1.23 1.10 -13.66
C ALA A 362 -1.11 0.96 -15.18
N MET A 363 0.01 1.42 -15.77
CA MET A 363 0.28 1.27 -17.21
C MET A 363 0.39 -0.20 -17.61
N ALA A 364 1.07 -1.02 -16.81
CA ALA A 364 1.16 -2.46 -17.05
C ALA A 364 -0.22 -3.12 -16.96
N THR A 365 -0.97 -2.86 -15.89
CA THR A 365 -2.32 -3.42 -15.69
C THR A 365 -3.30 -3.02 -16.80
N LEU A 366 -3.33 -1.74 -17.19
CA LEU A 366 -4.18 -1.25 -18.29
C LEU A 366 -3.79 -1.89 -19.64
N SER A 367 -2.50 -2.14 -19.86
CA SER A 367 -2.06 -2.80 -21.09
C SER A 367 -2.55 -4.25 -21.20
N GLU A 368 -2.80 -4.94 -20.09
CA GLU A 368 -3.36 -6.29 -20.10
C GLU A 368 -4.80 -6.31 -20.62
N SER A 369 -5.59 -5.27 -20.35
CA SER A 369 -6.94 -5.09 -20.90
C SER A 369 -6.95 -4.41 -22.28
N GLY A 370 -5.77 -4.15 -22.87
CA GLY A 370 -5.61 -3.52 -24.19
C GLY A 370 -5.64 -1.99 -24.17
N GLU A 371 -5.79 -1.35 -23.01
CA GLU A 371 -5.77 0.10 -22.87
C GLU A 371 -4.32 0.62 -22.84
N ARG A 372 -3.91 1.27 -23.93
CA ARG A 372 -2.51 1.66 -24.17
C ARG A 372 -2.26 3.16 -24.22
N THR A 373 -3.27 3.99 -23.94
CA THR A 373 -3.20 5.46 -24.06
C THR A 373 -1.97 6.06 -23.38
N LEU A 374 -1.60 5.57 -22.20
CA LEU A 374 -0.49 6.13 -21.42
C LEU A 374 0.89 5.59 -21.82
N LEU A 375 0.99 4.50 -22.59
CA LEU A 375 2.29 3.88 -22.92
C LEU A 375 3.20 4.81 -23.73
N ALA A 376 2.62 5.67 -24.58
CA ALA A 376 3.38 6.68 -25.33
C ALA A 376 4.16 7.67 -24.43
N LEU A 377 3.83 7.74 -23.14
CA LEU A 377 4.49 8.62 -22.17
C LEU A 377 5.66 7.92 -21.46
N LEU A 378 5.79 6.60 -21.53
CA LEU A 378 6.81 5.83 -20.81
C LEU A 378 8.24 6.35 -21.03
N PRO A 379 8.71 6.61 -22.27
CA PRO A 379 10.07 7.10 -22.48
C PRO A 379 10.38 8.41 -21.73
N SER A 380 9.38 9.28 -21.59
CA SER A 380 9.53 10.55 -20.85
C SER A 380 9.54 10.39 -19.33
N LEU A 381 9.04 9.27 -18.81
CA LEU A 381 8.99 8.97 -17.37
C LEU A 381 10.25 8.25 -16.89
N VAL A 382 10.87 7.43 -17.74
CA VAL A 382 12.03 6.59 -17.38
C VAL A 382 13.17 7.44 -16.82
N GLY A 383 13.64 8.45 -17.56
CA GLY A 383 14.75 9.31 -17.14
C GLY A 383 14.53 9.94 -15.76
N PRO A 384 13.46 10.74 -15.56
CA PRO A 384 13.16 11.38 -14.28
C PRO A 384 12.93 10.41 -13.12
N SER A 385 12.52 9.16 -13.39
CA SER A 385 12.32 8.16 -12.34
C SER A 385 13.64 7.63 -11.74
N GLN A 386 14.75 7.62 -12.50
CA GLN A 386 15.99 6.95 -12.09
C GLN A 386 16.51 7.40 -10.73
N ASP A 387 16.52 8.71 -10.48
CA ASP A 387 17.08 9.28 -9.25
C ASP A 387 16.22 8.98 -8.02
N VAL A 388 14.90 8.92 -8.19
CA VAL A 388 13.96 8.76 -7.07
C VAL A 388 13.65 7.30 -6.75
N LEU A 389 13.84 6.36 -7.69
CA LEU A 389 13.53 4.94 -7.47
C LEU A 389 14.41 4.29 -6.38
N SER A 390 15.57 4.88 -6.08
CA SER A 390 16.41 4.52 -4.93
C SER A 390 15.69 4.65 -3.58
N GLN A 391 14.59 5.41 -3.50
CA GLN A 391 13.81 5.65 -2.29
C GLN A 391 12.58 4.72 -2.19
N LEU A 392 12.41 3.79 -3.14
CA LEU A 392 11.25 2.91 -3.13
C LEU A 392 11.20 2.04 -1.86
N PRO A 393 10.02 1.93 -1.22
CA PRO A 393 9.78 0.88 -0.26
C PRO A 393 9.63 -0.47 -0.99
N PRO A 394 9.81 -1.61 -0.29
CA PRO A 394 9.75 -2.94 -0.88
C PRO A 394 8.55 -3.21 -1.80
N GLN A 395 7.34 -2.77 -1.41
CA GLN A 395 6.15 -2.96 -2.22
C GLN A 395 6.20 -2.15 -3.53
N GLY A 396 6.60 -0.88 -3.46
CA GLY A 396 6.72 -0.03 -4.64
C GLY A 396 7.76 -0.56 -5.61
N LEU A 397 8.88 -1.07 -5.09
CA LEU A 397 9.91 -1.75 -5.86
C LEU A 397 9.39 -2.99 -6.58
N SER A 398 8.69 -3.87 -5.86
CA SER A 398 8.11 -5.06 -6.46
C SER A 398 7.10 -4.73 -7.57
N ASN A 399 6.35 -3.63 -7.42
CA ASN A 399 5.37 -3.19 -8.42
C ASN A 399 6.05 -2.68 -9.70
N VAL A 400 7.16 -1.94 -9.59
CA VAL A 400 7.91 -1.46 -10.78
C VAL A 400 8.58 -2.62 -11.51
N ILE A 401 9.22 -3.54 -10.77
CA ILE A 401 9.85 -4.72 -11.37
C ILE A 401 8.80 -5.60 -12.06
N TRP A 402 7.64 -5.81 -11.42
CA TRP A 402 6.52 -6.53 -12.02
C TRP A 402 6.00 -5.84 -13.29
N ALA A 403 5.85 -4.51 -13.25
CA ALA A 403 5.41 -3.73 -14.41
C ALA A 403 6.41 -3.84 -15.57
N ALA A 404 7.72 -3.84 -15.29
CA ALA A 404 8.75 -4.03 -16.31
C ALA A 404 8.63 -5.40 -17.01
N ALA A 405 8.45 -6.46 -16.23
CA ALA A 405 8.26 -7.81 -16.79
C ALA A 405 6.97 -7.93 -17.62
N LYS A 406 5.87 -7.32 -17.16
CA LYS A 406 4.59 -7.35 -17.86
C LYS A 406 4.59 -6.55 -19.16
N LEU A 407 5.17 -5.36 -19.15
CA LEU A 407 5.28 -4.53 -20.36
C LEU A 407 6.24 -5.15 -21.39
N SER A 408 7.33 -5.76 -20.94
CA SER A 408 8.28 -6.48 -21.81
C SER A 408 7.61 -7.68 -22.51
N ASP A 409 6.71 -8.40 -21.84
CA ASP A 409 5.89 -9.46 -22.46
C ASP A 409 4.98 -8.94 -23.60
N HIS A 410 4.75 -7.63 -23.64
CA HIS A 410 4.02 -6.93 -24.70
C HIS A 410 4.93 -6.16 -25.67
N GLY A 411 6.26 -6.36 -25.60
CA GLY A 411 7.25 -5.73 -26.46
C GLY A 411 7.61 -4.29 -26.08
N GLU A 412 7.26 -3.84 -24.87
CA GLU A 412 7.60 -2.51 -24.35
C GLU A 412 8.70 -2.63 -23.28
N ASP A 413 9.95 -2.46 -23.71
CA ASP A 413 11.14 -2.68 -22.88
C ASP A 413 11.64 -1.40 -22.17
N SER A 414 10.94 -0.26 -22.27
CA SER A 414 11.41 1.00 -21.67
C SER A 414 11.72 0.90 -20.17
N LEU A 415 10.96 0.09 -19.41
CA LEU A 415 11.22 -0.09 -17.98
C LEU A 415 12.37 -1.07 -17.67
N VAL A 416 12.75 -1.93 -18.63
CA VAL A 416 13.87 -2.88 -18.46
C VAL A 416 15.18 -2.13 -18.23
N THR A 417 15.34 -0.94 -18.80
CA THR A 417 16.52 -0.09 -18.58
C THR A 417 16.70 0.36 -17.12
N LEU A 418 15.66 0.27 -16.29
CA LEU A 418 15.70 0.61 -14.87
C LEU A 418 16.15 -0.57 -13.99
N LEU A 419 16.15 -1.80 -14.50
CA LEU A 419 16.42 -3.01 -13.71
C LEU A 419 17.76 -2.97 -12.95
N PRO A 420 18.90 -2.46 -13.50
CA PRO A 420 20.14 -2.41 -12.73
C PRO A 420 20.02 -1.61 -11.42
N ALA A 421 19.33 -0.47 -11.44
CA ALA A 421 19.09 0.34 -10.24
C ALA A 421 18.09 -0.34 -9.29
N LEU A 422 17.04 -0.95 -9.83
CA LEU A 422 16.02 -1.66 -9.05
C LEU A 422 16.60 -2.92 -8.37
N VAL A 423 17.52 -3.65 -9.03
CA VAL A 423 18.25 -4.79 -8.46
C VAL A 423 19.07 -4.35 -7.27
N LYS A 424 19.87 -3.29 -7.41
CA LYS A 424 20.65 -2.74 -6.29
C LYS A 424 19.73 -2.40 -5.11
N ARG A 425 18.62 -1.70 -5.38
CA ARG A 425 17.67 -1.33 -4.33
C ARG A 425 17.01 -2.56 -3.69
N ALA A 426 16.69 -3.60 -4.47
CA ALA A 426 16.11 -4.84 -3.98
C ALA A 426 17.03 -5.57 -3.01
N GLN A 427 18.35 -5.56 -3.25
CA GLN A 427 19.34 -6.13 -2.34
C GLN A 427 19.33 -5.39 -1.00
N GLU A 428 19.34 -4.05 -1.04
CA GLU A 428 19.34 -3.19 0.15
C GLU A 428 18.12 -3.40 1.05
N VAL A 429 16.93 -3.59 0.47
CA VAL A 429 15.66 -3.70 1.22
C VAL A 429 15.11 -5.12 1.34
N SER A 430 15.89 -6.12 0.97
CA SER A 430 15.45 -7.52 0.90
C SER A 430 14.90 -8.06 2.23
N SER A 431 15.48 -7.63 3.35
CA SER A 431 15.04 -8.01 4.71
C SER A 431 13.68 -7.42 5.10
N GLU A 432 13.27 -6.32 4.48
CA GLU A 432 11.99 -5.64 4.72
C GLU A 432 10.86 -6.13 3.80
N MET A 433 11.19 -6.93 2.77
CA MET A 433 10.21 -7.41 1.80
C MET A 433 9.13 -8.27 2.47
N SER A 434 7.88 -8.03 2.09
CA SER A 434 6.75 -8.90 2.42
C SER A 434 6.76 -10.15 1.52
N ALA A 435 5.92 -11.14 1.88
CA ALA A 435 5.73 -12.36 1.09
C ALA A 435 5.30 -12.03 -0.35
N GLN A 436 4.35 -11.10 -0.49
CA GLN A 436 3.87 -10.63 -1.80
C GLN A 436 4.97 -9.94 -2.62
N ALA A 437 5.76 -9.06 -1.99
CA ALA A 437 6.82 -8.33 -2.70
C ALA A 437 7.88 -9.30 -3.24
N ALA A 438 8.31 -10.28 -2.43
CA ALA A 438 9.25 -11.31 -2.86
C ALA A 438 8.68 -12.16 -3.99
N ALA A 439 7.43 -12.62 -3.88
CA ALA A 439 6.77 -13.42 -4.91
C ALA A 439 6.65 -12.66 -6.24
N ASN A 440 6.30 -11.37 -6.21
CA ASN A 440 6.20 -10.53 -7.42
C ASN A 440 7.55 -10.36 -8.12
N ILE A 441 8.64 -10.13 -7.37
CA ILE A 441 9.97 -9.97 -7.96
C ILE A 441 10.48 -11.29 -8.54
N ILE A 442 10.28 -12.41 -7.83
CA ILE A 442 10.67 -13.74 -8.32
C ILE A 442 9.88 -14.11 -9.58
N TRP A 443 8.57 -13.86 -9.58
CA TRP A 443 7.74 -14.07 -10.75
C TRP A 443 8.22 -13.25 -11.95
N ALA A 444 8.52 -11.97 -11.73
CA ALA A 444 9.06 -11.08 -12.76
C ALA A 444 10.41 -11.57 -13.30
N ALA A 445 11.28 -12.11 -12.45
CA ALA A 445 12.53 -12.73 -12.87
C ALA A 445 12.30 -13.94 -13.78
N GLY A 446 11.37 -14.83 -13.40
CA GLY A 446 10.99 -15.96 -14.25
C GLY A 446 10.43 -15.50 -15.60
N LYS A 447 9.60 -14.46 -15.60
CA LYS A 447 8.97 -13.92 -16.81
C LYS A 447 9.96 -13.25 -17.75
N LEU A 448 10.86 -12.41 -17.23
CA LEU A 448 11.93 -11.78 -18.01
C LEU A 448 12.92 -12.80 -18.59
N ALA A 449 13.21 -13.86 -17.83
CA ALA A 449 14.06 -14.95 -18.31
C ALA A 449 13.46 -15.71 -19.50
N GLU A 450 12.12 -15.79 -19.62
CA GLU A 450 11.48 -16.36 -20.82
C GLU A 450 11.83 -15.58 -22.10
N SER A 451 12.02 -14.27 -21.98
CA SER A 451 12.43 -13.37 -23.06
C SER A 451 13.95 -13.26 -23.20
N GLY A 452 14.72 -13.98 -22.38
CA GLY A 452 16.19 -13.99 -22.38
C GLY A 452 16.85 -12.91 -21.53
N ASP A 453 16.08 -12.12 -20.76
CA ASP A 453 16.64 -11.15 -19.81
C ASP A 453 16.96 -11.84 -18.47
N SER A 454 18.23 -11.84 -18.11
CA SER A 454 18.74 -12.45 -16.86
C SER A 454 19.08 -11.40 -15.79
N SER A 455 18.64 -10.15 -15.92
CA SER A 455 19.04 -9.03 -15.05
C SER A 455 18.67 -9.26 -13.60
N LEU A 456 17.58 -9.98 -13.33
CA LEU A 456 17.11 -10.26 -11.97
C LEU A 456 17.72 -11.52 -11.34
N VAL A 457 18.50 -12.32 -12.07
CA VAL A 457 19.09 -13.58 -11.56
C VAL A 457 19.98 -13.33 -10.35
N ALA A 458 20.69 -12.19 -10.30
CA ALA A 458 21.54 -11.82 -9.18
C ALA A 458 20.79 -11.62 -7.85
N LEU A 459 19.46 -11.49 -7.85
CA LEU A 459 18.63 -11.37 -6.64
C LEU A 459 18.23 -12.72 -6.04
N LEU A 460 18.29 -13.80 -6.83
CA LEU A 460 17.68 -15.08 -6.46
C LEU A 460 18.24 -15.70 -5.18
N PRO A 461 19.56 -15.65 -4.87
CA PRO A 461 20.07 -16.15 -3.60
C PRO A 461 19.47 -15.43 -2.39
N THR A 462 19.39 -14.09 -2.45
CA THR A 462 18.83 -13.27 -1.38
C THR A 462 17.32 -13.49 -1.23
N LEU A 463 16.59 -13.55 -2.34
CA LEU A 463 15.16 -13.78 -2.34
C LEU A 463 14.80 -15.20 -1.87
N ALA A 464 15.61 -16.22 -2.22
CA ALA A 464 15.43 -17.59 -1.73
C ALA A 464 15.53 -17.65 -0.19
N ALA A 465 16.53 -17.00 0.39
CA ALA A 465 16.67 -16.91 1.85
C ALA A 465 15.45 -16.21 2.49
N ARG A 466 14.96 -15.14 1.86
CA ARG A 466 13.77 -14.41 2.33
C ARG A 466 12.49 -15.25 2.22
N VAL A 467 12.30 -15.99 1.12
CA VAL A 467 11.15 -16.89 0.92
C VAL A 467 11.09 -17.96 2.01
N LYS A 468 12.22 -18.54 2.40
CA LYS A 468 12.27 -19.53 3.51
C LYS A 468 11.74 -18.96 4.82
N GLN A 469 12.03 -17.70 5.12
CA GLN A 469 11.53 -17.03 6.33
C GLN A 469 10.03 -16.70 6.24
N LEU A 470 9.55 -16.42 5.04
CA LEU A 470 8.19 -15.92 4.79
C LEU A 470 7.21 -17.00 4.32
N SER A 471 7.64 -18.23 4.10
CA SER A 471 6.78 -19.28 3.54
C SER A 471 5.47 -19.49 4.31
N PRO A 472 5.40 -19.40 5.66
CA PRO A 472 4.13 -19.52 6.38
C PRO A 472 3.13 -18.40 6.07
N GLN A 473 3.60 -17.25 5.57
CA GLN A 473 2.79 -16.06 5.26
C GLN A 473 2.43 -15.96 3.77
N MET A 474 2.94 -16.86 2.92
CA MET A 474 2.68 -16.83 1.48
C MET A 474 1.21 -17.17 1.19
N THR A 475 0.62 -16.49 0.22
CA THR A 475 -0.69 -16.87 -0.32
C THR A 475 -0.54 -18.08 -1.26
N ALA A 476 -1.66 -18.71 -1.64
CA ALA A 476 -1.69 -19.72 -2.70
C ALA A 476 -1.03 -19.21 -3.99
N GLN A 477 -1.44 -18.02 -4.45
CA GLN A 477 -0.86 -17.36 -5.63
C GLN A 477 0.65 -17.12 -5.47
N GLY A 478 1.08 -16.57 -4.32
CA GLY A 478 2.49 -16.27 -4.06
C GLY A 478 3.36 -17.53 -4.11
N SER A 479 2.86 -18.62 -3.53
CA SER A 479 3.54 -19.93 -3.53
C SER A 479 3.67 -20.49 -4.94
N ALA A 480 2.56 -20.50 -5.69
CA ALA A 480 2.54 -20.99 -7.07
C ALA A 480 3.45 -20.16 -8.00
N ASN A 481 3.43 -18.83 -7.86
CA ASN A 481 4.28 -17.92 -8.65
C ASN A 481 5.77 -18.20 -8.43
N ILE A 482 6.18 -18.41 -7.18
CA ILE A 482 7.58 -18.73 -6.85
C ILE A 482 7.97 -20.11 -7.39
N ILE A 483 7.10 -21.11 -7.23
CA ILE A 483 7.36 -22.47 -7.73
C ILE A 483 7.49 -22.49 -9.25
N TRP A 484 6.59 -21.81 -9.96
CA TRP A 484 6.64 -21.65 -11.42
C TRP A 484 7.93 -20.96 -11.86
N ALA A 485 8.29 -19.84 -11.22
CA ALA A 485 9.52 -19.12 -11.54
C ALA A 485 10.77 -19.94 -11.23
N ALA A 486 10.77 -20.74 -10.16
CA ALA A 486 11.87 -21.64 -9.83
C ALA A 486 12.13 -22.66 -10.94
N ALA A 487 11.09 -23.21 -11.58
CA ALA A 487 11.23 -24.07 -12.74
C ALA A 487 11.80 -23.34 -13.96
N LYS A 488 11.35 -22.10 -14.22
CA LYS A 488 11.85 -21.27 -15.33
C LYS A 488 13.30 -20.85 -15.17
N LEU A 489 13.74 -20.62 -13.94
CA LEU A 489 15.06 -20.08 -13.63
C LEU A 489 16.10 -21.17 -13.32
N ALA A 490 15.70 -22.43 -13.15
CA ALA A 490 16.56 -23.51 -12.64
C ALA A 490 17.83 -23.79 -13.48
N GLU A 491 17.80 -23.49 -14.78
CA GLU A 491 18.97 -23.61 -15.66
C GLU A 491 19.94 -22.43 -15.53
N LEU A 492 19.45 -21.26 -15.11
CA LEU A 492 20.25 -20.06 -14.90
C LEU A 492 20.81 -20.00 -13.47
N ASP A 493 19.99 -20.33 -12.47
CA ASP A 493 20.36 -20.33 -11.06
C ASP A 493 19.47 -21.29 -10.25
N ARG A 494 20.10 -22.08 -9.38
CA ARG A 494 19.43 -23.13 -8.59
C ARG A 494 19.10 -22.70 -7.15
N SER A 495 19.35 -21.45 -6.77
CA SER A 495 19.19 -20.98 -5.39
C SER A 495 17.74 -21.07 -4.90
N LEU A 496 16.77 -20.80 -5.79
CA LEU A 496 15.34 -20.91 -5.46
C LEU A 496 14.91 -22.33 -5.12
N LEU A 497 15.57 -23.35 -5.68
CA LEU A 497 15.22 -24.77 -5.45
C LEU A 497 15.30 -25.16 -3.98
N ALA A 498 16.21 -24.52 -3.24
CA ALA A 498 16.36 -24.75 -1.80
C ALA A 498 15.14 -24.30 -0.98
N SER A 499 14.24 -23.48 -1.55
CA SER A 499 13.02 -22.99 -0.89
C SER A 499 11.78 -23.85 -1.20
N LEU A 500 11.87 -24.77 -2.18
CA LEU A 500 10.73 -25.61 -2.58
C LEU A 500 10.16 -26.46 -1.43
N PRO A 501 10.96 -27.08 -0.55
CA PRO A 501 10.40 -27.89 0.54
C PRO A 501 9.47 -27.11 1.47
N SER A 502 9.80 -25.85 1.80
CA SER A 502 8.93 -25.03 2.66
C SER A 502 7.68 -24.54 1.92
N LEU A 503 7.77 -24.33 0.61
CA LEU A 503 6.62 -24.00 -0.24
C LEU A 503 5.68 -25.20 -0.44
N VAL A 504 6.19 -26.43 -0.48
CA VAL A 504 5.36 -27.65 -0.52
C VAL A 504 4.45 -27.74 0.70
N GLY A 505 5.03 -27.56 1.91
CA GLY A 505 4.23 -27.51 3.14
C GLY A 505 3.16 -26.43 3.07
N ARG A 506 3.52 -25.24 2.58
CA ARG A 506 2.55 -24.15 2.43
C ARG A 506 1.44 -24.46 1.44
N VAL A 507 1.75 -25.02 0.27
CA VAL A 507 0.76 -25.43 -0.75
C VAL A 507 -0.23 -26.44 -0.18
N GLN A 508 0.22 -27.35 0.69
CA GLN A 508 -0.65 -28.31 1.37
C GLN A 508 -1.58 -27.64 2.40
N GLU A 509 -1.10 -26.60 3.10
CA GLU A 509 -1.91 -25.80 4.02
C GLU A 509 -3.00 -25.01 3.30
N VAL A 510 -2.67 -24.33 2.19
CA VAL A 510 -3.59 -23.46 1.43
C VAL A 510 -4.30 -24.17 0.28
N LYS A 511 -4.37 -25.51 0.31
CA LYS A 511 -4.88 -26.34 -0.79
C LYS A 511 -6.28 -25.96 -1.29
N THR A 512 -7.14 -25.44 -0.41
CA THR A 512 -8.51 -25.02 -0.75
C THR A 512 -8.56 -23.67 -1.47
N GLU A 513 -7.51 -22.86 -1.33
CA GLU A 513 -7.37 -21.54 -1.98
C GLU A 513 -6.78 -21.66 -3.39
N LEU A 514 -6.22 -22.81 -3.77
CA LEU A 514 -5.71 -23.04 -5.11
C LEU A 514 -6.88 -23.08 -6.11
N ASP A 515 -6.77 -22.28 -7.17
CA ASP A 515 -7.61 -22.36 -8.36
C ASP A 515 -6.98 -23.27 -9.44
N ALA A 516 -7.69 -23.45 -10.56
CA ALA A 516 -7.27 -24.35 -11.64
C ALA A 516 -5.93 -23.93 -12.25
N GLN A 517 -5.71 -22.63 -12.42
CA GLN A 517 -4.51 -22.06 -13.00
C GLN A 517 -3.31 -22.26 -12.07
N LEU A 518 -3.48 -22.08 -10.76
CA LEU A 518 -2.45 -22.32 -9.77
C LEU A 518 -2.03 -23.78 -9.71
N VAL A 519 -3.01 -24.70 -9.70
CA VAL A 519 -2.73 -26.14 -9.73
C VAL A 519 -1.97 -26.51 -11.01
N ALA A 520 -2.40 -26.03 -12.17
CA ALA A 520 -1.73 -26.27 -13.43
C ALA A 520 -0.27 -25.74 -13.44
N ASN A 521 -0.04 -24.55 -12.89
CA ASN A 521 1.29 -23.95 -12.82
C ASN A 521 2.25 -24.72 -11.91
N ILE A 522 1.78 -25.17 -10.75
CA ILE A 522 2.60 -25.97 -9.81
C ILE A 522 2.93 -27.33 -10.42
N LEU A 523 1.96 -27.98 -11.08
CA LEU A 523 2.19 -29.28 -11.72
C LEU A 523 3.12 -29.20 -12.91
N TRP A 524 2.96 -28.16 -13.73
CA TRP A 524 3.90 -27.87 -14.82
C TRP A 524 5.32 -27.68 -14.28
N ALA A 525 5.49 -26.92 -13.20
CA ALA A 525 6.78 -26.72 -12.55
C ALA A 525 7.36 -28.01 -11.98
N ALA A 526 6.54 -28.87 -11.35
CA ALA A 526 6.96 -30.17 -10.84
C ALA A 526 7.48 -31.09 -11.95
N ALA A 527 6.78 -31.13 -13.10
CA ALA A 527 7.22 -31.88 -14.25
C ALA A 527 8.57 -31.38 -14.79
N CYS A 528 8.72 -30.07 -15.02
CA CYS A 528 9.97 -29.49 -15.50
C CYS A 528 11.14 -29.70 -14.54
N LEU A 529 10.92 -29.50 -13.24
CA LEU A 529 11.96 -29.68 -12.22
C LEU A 529 12.35 -31.15 -12.06
N SER A 530 11.41 -32.08 -12.22
CA SER A 530 11.71 -33.51 -12.19
C SER A 530 12.60 -33.93 -13.37
N GLU A 531 12.46 -33.32 -14.55
CA GLU A 531 13.37 -33.56 -15.68
C GLU A 531 14.80 -33.06 -15.39
N LEU A 532 14.92 -32.02 -14.57
CA LEU A 532 16.21 -31.52 -14.07
C LEU A 532 16.73 -32.32 -12.86
N GLY A 533 16.09 -33.43 -12.52
CA GLY A 533 16.48 -34.31 -11.40
C GLY A 533 16.09 -33.78 -10.02
N ASN A 534 15.20 -32.78 -9.94
CA ASN A 534 14.71 -32.24 -8.67
C ASN A 534 13.32 -32.79 -8.32
N SER A 535 13.25 -33.57 -7.24
CA SER A 535 12.04 -34.22 -6.76
C SER A 535 11.33 -33.47 -5.61
N ALA A 536 11.73 -32.24 -5.31
CA ALA A 536 11.25 -31.53 -4.11
C ALA A 536 9.74 -31.31 -4.09
N LEU A 537 9.09 -31.23 -5.27
CA LEU A 537 7.65 -31.01 -5.41
C LEU A 537 6.81 -32.30 -5.41
N LEU A 538 7.41 -33.49 -5.50
CA LEU A 538 6.68 -34.76 -5.54
C LEU A 538 5.70 -34.95 -4.35
N PRO A 539 6.05 -34.57 -3.10
CA PRO A 539 5.12 -34.71 -1.97
C PRO A 539 3.85 -33.84 -2.07
N ALA A 540 3.82 -32.82 -2.93
CA ALA A 540 2.63 -32.00 -3.16
C ALA A 540 1.63 -32.67 -4.13
N LEU A 541 2.07 -33.63 -4.95
CA LEU A 541 1.28 -34.20 -6.05
C LEU A 541 -0.08 -34.75 -5.60
N PRO A 542 -0.21 -35.57 -4.53
CA PRO A 542 -1.52 -36.09 -4.13
C PRO A 542 -2.53 -35.00 -3.74
N THR A 543 -2.04 -33.88 -3.19
CA THR A 543 -2.89 -32.73 -2.85
C THR A 543 -3.36 -31.99 -4.11
N LEU A 544 -2.43 -31.76 -5.04
CA LEU A 544 -2.71 -31.08 -6.31
C LEU A 544 -3.64 -31.88 -7.21
N GLU A 545 -3.49 -33.21 -7.22
CA GLU A 545 -4.37 -34.13 -7.95
C GLU A 545 -5.81 -34.01 -7.48
N LYS A 546 -6.02 -34.20 -6.17
CA LYS A 546 -7.35 -34.13 -5.59
C LYS A 546 -8.00 -32.77 -5.92
N ARG A 547 -7.22 -31.70 -5.79
CA ARG A 547 -7.68 -30.35 -6.10
C ARG A 547 -7.97 -30.14 -7.60
N ALA A 548 -7.17 -30.73 -8.49
CA ALA A 548 -7.43 -30.71 -9.93
C ALA A 548 -8.77 -31.39 -10.27
N VAL A 549 -9.07 -32.54 -9.66
CA VAL A 549 -10.35 -33.24 -9.86
C VAL A 549 -11.52 -32.41 -9.35
N GLU A 550 -11.39 -31.77 -8.18
CA GLU A 550 -12.41 -30.87 -7.64
C GLU A 550 -12.70 -29.66 -8.56
N LEU A 551 -11.66 -29.14 -9.22
CA LEU A 551 -11.72 -27.95 -10.05
C LEU A 551 -11.93 -28.22 -11.55
N GLN A 552 -12.12 -29.49 -11.95
CA GLN A 552 -12.15 -29.88 -13.36
C GLN A 552 -13.06 -29.01 -14.23
N SER A 553 -14.26 -28.67 -13.74
CA SER A 553 -15.28 -27.94 -14.48
C SER A 553 -14.92 -26.47 -14.70
N GLN A 554 -13.95 -25.95 -13.94
CA GLN A 554 -13.48 -24.57 -14.00
C GLN A 554 -12.25 -24.41 -14.89
N MET A 555 -11.59 -25.51 -15.29
CA MET A 555 -10.35 -25.48 -16.07
C MET A 555 -10.57 -24.91 -17.46
N ASN A 556 -9.72 -23.98 -17.87
CA ASN A 556 -9.64 -23.54 -19.27
C ASN A 556 -8.73 -24.49 -20.08
N ALA A 557 -8.54 -24.18 -21.38
CA ALA A 557 -7.73 -24.99 -22.30
C ALA A 557 -6.26 -25.12 -21.88
N GLN A 558 -5.69 -24.04 -21.32
CA GLN A 558 -4.30 -24.02 -20.85
C GLN A 558 -4.15 -24.86 -19.59
N ASP A 559 -5.10 -24.78 -18.66
CA ASP A 559 -5.05 -25.53 -17.39
C ASP A 559 -5.08 -27.03 -17.65
N VAL A 560 -6.11 -27.50 -18.39
CA VAL A 560 -6.30 -28.93 -18.64
C VAL A 560 -5.14 -29.52 -19.46
N SER A 561 -4.63 -28.80 -20.46
CA SER A 561 -3.50 -29.27 -21.26
C SER A 561 -2.20 -29.34 -20.46
N ASN A 562 -1.93 -28.36 -19.59
CA ASN A 562 -0.77 -28.37 -18.71
C ASN A 562 -0.83 -29.50 -17.69
N ILE A 563 -2.01 -29.77 -17.10
CA ILE A 563 -2.19 -30.83 -16.10
C ILE A 563 -2.02 -32.21 -16.75
N ILE A 564 -2.63 -32.45 -17.92
CA ILE A 564 -2.47 -33.70 -18.67
C ILE A 564 -1.00 -33.90 -19.08
N TRP A 565 -0.34 -32.85 -19.57
CA TRP A 565 1.07 -32.90 -19.92
C TRP A 565 1.97 -33.22 -18.72
N ALA A 566 1.74 -32.54 -17.59
CA ALA A 566 2.49 -32.79 -16.36
C ALA A 566 2.25 -34.22 -15.84
N THR A 567 1.03 -34.73 -15.96
CA THR A 567 0.69 -36.12 -15.60
C THR A 567 1.50 -37.12 -16.42
N ALA A 568 1.63 -36.92 -17.73
CA ALA A 568 2.45 -37.77 -18.58
C ALA A 568 3.95 -37.68 -18.27
N LYS A 569 4.45 -36.51 -17.88
CA LYS A 569 5.85 -36.33 -17.48
C LYS A 569 6.18 -37.01 -16.15
N LEU A 570 5.24 -36.98 -15.22
CA LEU A 570 5.42 -37.49 -13.85
C LEU A 570 4.93 -38.93 -13.67
N CYS A 571 4.42 -39.60 -14.71
CA CYS A 571 3.74 -40.89 -14.62
C CYS A 571 4.56 -42.04 -14.02
N ASP A 572 5.89 -41.91 -14.01
CA ASP A 572 6.80 -42.91 -13.45
C ASP A 572 7.14 -42.67 -11.96
N SER A 573 6.65 -41.56 -11.37
CA SER A 573 6.80 -41.30 -9.93
C SER A 573 5.80 -42.13 -9.11
N ALA A 574 6.19 -42.54 -7.90
CA ALA A 574 5.33 -43.32 -7.02
C ALA A 574 4.07 -42.54 -6.59
N GLU A 575 4.19 -41.22 -6.51
CA GLU A 575 3.16 -40.27 -6.09
C GLU A 575 2.17 -39.92 -7.21
N ALA A 576 2.48 -40.25 -8.48
CA ALA A 576 1.64 -39.92 -9.64
C ALA A 576 0.46 -40.89 -9.84
N GLY A 577 0.36 -41.97 -9.04
CA GLY A 577 -0.63 -43.02 -9.22
C GLY A 577 -2.09 -42.54 -9.17
N GLY A 578 -2.38 -41.47 -8.45
CA GLY A 578 -3.73 -40.89 -8.47
C GLY A 578 -4.00 -39.98 -9.66
N PHE A 579 -3.02 -39.22 -10.16
CA PHE A 579 -3.16 -38.49 -11.43
C PHE A 579 -3.50 -39.42 -12.60
N LEU A 580 -2.90 -40.62 -12.62
CA LEU A 580 -3.26 -41.65 -13.59
C LEU A 580 -4.74 -42.05 -13.45
N ARG A 581 -5.28 -42.19 -12.23
CA ARG A 581 -6.71 -42.47 -12.02
C ARG A 581 -7.62 -41.30 -12.38
N ALA A 582 -7.15 -40.06 -12.23
CA ALA A 582 -7.87 -38.85 -12.60
C ALA A 582 -7.87 -38.58 -14.12
N LEU A 583 -7.05 -39.28 -14.90
CA LEU A 583 -6.90 -39.04 -16.33
C LEU A 583 -8.22 -39.09 -17.14
N PRO A 584 -9.15 -40.05 -16.95
CA PRO A 584 -10.42 -40.06 -17.67
C PRO A 584 -11.31 -38.84 -17.36
N ILE A 585 -11.21 -38.32 -16.14
CA ILE A 585 -11.95 -37.12 -15.69
C ILE A 585 -11.40 -35.89 -16.43
N LEU A 586 -10.06 -35.73 -16.43
CA LEU A 586 -9.38 -34.65 -17.16
C LEU A 586 -9.57 -34.76 -18.68
N ALA A 587 -9.62 -35.99 -19.21
CA ALA A 587 -9.94 -36.27 -20.61
C ALA A 587 -11.34 -35.79 -20.96
N GLY A 588 -12.33 -36.08 -20.10
CA GLY A 588 -13.69 -35.57 -20.24
C GLY A 588 -13.71 -34.06 -20.31
N ARG A 589 -13.03 -33.39 -19.37
CA ARG A 589 -12.92 -31.93 -19.38
C ARG A 589 -12.30 -31.39 -20.67
N ALA A 590 -11.22 -31.99 -21.16
CA ALA A 590 -10.56 -31.53 -22.39
C ALA A 590 -11.53 -31.52 -23.60
N LYS A 591 -12.48 -32.46 -23.66
CA LYS A 591 -13.51 -32.54 -24.71
C LYS A 591 -14.57 -31.45 -24.63
N GLU A 592 -14.81 -30.91 -23.44
CA GLU A 592 -15.83 -29.86 -23.21
C GLU A 592 -15.30 -28.45 -23.50
N VAL A 593 -13.98 -28.25 -23.40
CA VAL A 593 -13.35 -26.94 -23.58
C VAL A 593 -13.27 -26.61 -25.07
N ARG A 594 -13.94 -25.53 -25.49
CA ARG A 594 -14.06 -25.15 -26.91
C ARG A 594 -12.86 -24.37 -27.46
N ASP A 595 -12.13 -23.63 -26.62
CA ASP A 595 -11.07 -22.71 -27.07
C ASP A 595 -9.66 -23.35 -27.10
N MET A 596 -9.57 -24.59 -27.58
CA MET A 596 -8.32 -25.33 -27.70
C MET A 596 -7.48 -24.79 -28.87
N ARG A 597 -6.29 -24.26 -28.58
CA ARG A 597 -5.30 -23.86 -29.58
C ARG A 597 -4.42 -25.05 -29.97
N ALA A 598 -3.77 -24.99 -31.13
CA ALA A 598 -2.85 -26.03 -31.61
C ALA A 598 -1.85 -26.53 -30.54
N ARG A 599 -1.28 -25.61 -29.75
CA ARG A 599 -0.36 -25.94 -28.66
C ARG A 599 -0.97 -26.82 -27.56
N HIS A 600 -2.24 -26.59 -27.22
CA HIS A 600 -2.94 -27.35 -26.19
C HIS A 600 -3.22 -28.78 -26.69
N VAL A 601 -3.68 -28.89 -27.94
CA VAL A 601 -3.92 -30.18 -28.61
C VAL A 601 -2.61 -30.97 -28.73
N ALA A 602 -1.52 -30.34 -29.13
CA ALA A 602 -0.20 -30.98 -29.22
C ALA A 602 0.31 -31.50 -27.87
N ASN A 603 0.18 -30.72 -26.79
CA ASN A 603 0.54 -31.16 -25.44
C ASN A 603 -0.25 -32.40 -25.02
N ILE A 604 -1.55 -32.40 -25.32
CA ILE A 604 -2.46 -33.50 -25.00
C ILE A 604 -2.14 -34.75 -25.85
N LEU A 605 -1.86 -34.59 -27.15
CA LEU A 605 -1.42 -35.68 -28.02
C LEU A 605 -0.12 -36.30 -27.53
N TRP A 606 0.90 -35.49 -27.24
CA TRP A 606 2.17 -35.96 -26.72
C TRP A 606 2.00 -36.70 -25.38
N ALA A 607 1.13 -36.19 -24.50
CA ALA A 607 0.84 -36.86 -23.23
C ALA A 607 0.16 -38.22 -23.45
N SER A 608 -0.77 -38.33 -24.41
CA SER A 608 -1.51 -39.56 -24.68
C SER A 608 -0.59 -40.71 -25.16
N THR A 609 0.40 -40.43 -26.00
CA THR A 609 1.35 -41.45 -26.46
C THR A 609 2.19 -41.99 -25.31
N ARG A 610 2.64 -41.11 -24.40
CA ARG A 610 3.42 -41.49 -23.22
C ARG A 610 2.61 -42.27 -22.18
N LEU A 611 1.32 -41.97 -22.05
CA LEU A 611 0.44 -42.60 -21.05
C LEU A 611 -0.16 -43.94 -21.51
N SER A 612 -0.02 -44.30 -22.78
CA SER A 612 -0.57 -45.52 -23.41
C SER A 612 -0.28 -46.81 -22.64
N SER A 613 0.92 -46.97 -22.08
CA SER A 613 1.33 -48.16 -21.33
C SER A 613 0.92 -48.14 -19.84
N ARG A 614 0.57 -46.97 -19.29
CA ARG A 614 0.29 -46.75 -17.87
C ARG A 614 -1.20 -46.59 -17.56
N ASN A 615 -1.97 -46.01 -18.48
CA ASN A 615 -3.42 -45.94 -18.42
C ASN A 615 -4.02 -46.01 -19.84
N PRO A 616 -4.18 -47.22 -20.40
CA PRO A 616 -4.69 -47.41 -21.77
C PRO A 616 -6.06 -46.75 -21.98
N CYS A 617 -7.03 -47.00 -21.08
CA CYS A 617 -8.39 -46.48 -21.22
C CYS A 617 -8.46 -44.94 -21.22
N GLY A 618 -7.75 -44.28 -20.30
CA GLY A 618 -7.71 -42.81 -20.25
C GLY A 618 -6.92 -42.21 -21.41
N SER A 619 -5.81 -42.83 -21.80
CA SER A 619 -4.98 -42.35 -22.92
C SER A 619 -5.67 -42.52 -24.28
N ASP A 620 -6.40 -43.61 -24.52
CA ASP A 620 -7.18 -43.84 -25.74
C ASP A 620 -8.30 -42.81 -25.91
N GLN A 621 -8.99 -42.46 -24.81
CA GLN A 621 -10.04 -41.43 -24.82
C GLN A 621 -9.53 -40.06 -25.22
N ILE A 622 -8.31 -39.72 -24.79
CA ILE A 622 -7.65 -38.45 -25.06
C ILE A 622 -7.06 -38.46 -26.48
N LEU A 623 -6.39 -39.54 -26.87
CA LEU A 623 -5.79 -39.73 -28.19
C LEU A 623 -6.86 -39.64 -29.29
N SER A 624 -7.99 -40.33 -29.12
CA SER A 624 -9.11 -40.29 -30.07
C SER A 624 -9.65 -38.88 -30.28
N TRP A 625 -9.87 -38.15 -29.18
CA TRP A 625 -10.35 -36.76 -29.27
C TRP A 625 -9.32 -35.84 -29.91
N ALA A 626 -8.08 -35.86 -29.44
CA ALA A 626 -7.06 -34.94 -29.91
C ALA A 626 -6.67 -35.20 -31.38
N THR A 627 -6.75 -36.45 -31.84
CA THR A 627 -6.59 -36.81 -33.26
C THR A 627 -7.74 -36.27 -34.12
N GLY A 628 -8.98 -36.27 -33.60
CA GLY A 628 -10.11 -35.65 -34.28
C GLY A 628 -9.95 -34.13 -34.45
N GLN A 629 -9.36 -33.46 -33.47
CA GLN A 629 -9.08 -32.01 -33.52
C GLN A 629 -7.98 -31.63 -34.53
N LEU A 630 -7.12 -32.57 -34.94
CA LEU A 630 -6.10 -32.32 -35.99
C LEU A 630 -6.73 -31.98 -37.34
N SER A 631 -7.95 -32.46 -37.61
CA SER A 631 -8.68 -32.16 -38.85
C SER A 631 -9.24 -30.73 -38.90
N GLU A 632 -9.33 -30.05 -37.75
CA GLU A 632 -9.81 -28.67 -37.60
C GLU A 632 -8.67 -27.64 -37.50
N LEU A 633 -7.41 -28.10 -37.39
CA LEU A 633 -6.22 -27.22 -37.40
C LEU A 633 -5.78 -26.98 -38.84
N GLU A 634 -5.95 -25.75 -39.34
CA GLU A 634 -5.82 -25.38 -40.75
C GLU A 634 -4.42 -25.62 -41.39
N SER A 635 -3.36 -25.94 -40.62
CA SER A 635 -2.08 -26.35 -41.21
C SER A 635 -1.18 -27.26 -40.35
N ILE A 636 -0.44 -28.16 -41.00
CA ILE A 636 0.68 -28.93 -40.41
C ILE A 636 1.83 -28.01 -39.93
N ALA A 637 1.92 -26.79 -40.47
CA ALA A 637 2.90 -25.80 -40.04
C ALA A 637 2.63 -25.30 -38.61
N ASP A 638 1.35 -25.26 -38.18
CA ASP A 638 0.98 -24.90 -36.80
C ASP A 638 1.37 -25.99 -35.79
N LEU A 639 1.38 -27.26 -36.20
CA LEU A 639 1.86 -28.39 -35.38
C LEU A 639 3.39 -28.41 -35.28
N LEU A 640 4.10 -28.10 -36.37
CA LEU A 640 5.57 -28.06 -36.40
C LEU A 640 6.16 -26.80 -35.72
N ALA A 641 5.42 -25.69 -35.71
CA ALA A 641 5.80 -24.50 -34.94
C ALA A 641 5.74 -24.76 -33.42
N VAL A 642 4.85 -25.65 -32.97
CA VAL A 642 4.63 -26.02 -31.56
C VAL A 642 5.71 -26.97 -31.01
N SER A 643 6.40 -27.75 -31.85
CA SER A 643 7.54 -28.59 -31.42
C SER A 643 8.77 -27.76 -31.01
N ARG A 644 8.76 -26.45 -31.24
CA ARG A 644 9.74 -25.49 -30.74
C ARG A 644 9.14 -24.76 -29.54
N ALA A 645 9.38 -25.28 -28.33
CA ALA A 645 9.59 -24.38 -27.20
C ALA A 645 10.64 -23.32 -27.64
N PRO A 646 10.53 -22.05 -27.21
CA PRO A 646 11.43 -21.01 -27.68
C PRO A 646 12.87 -21.47 -27.47
N LYS A 647 13.63 -21.57 -28.56
CA LYS A 647 15.09 -21.59 -28.42
C LYS A 647 15.45 -20.29 -27.69
N PRO A 648 16.18 -20.32 -26.56
CA PRO A 648 16.84 -19.11 -26.10
C PRO A 648 17.64 -18.57 -27.30
N SER A 649 17.45 -17.27 -27.57
CA SER A 649 18.08 -16.63 -28.71
C SER A 649 19.59 -16.88 -28.70
N LYS A 650 20.14 -17.17 -29.87
CA LYS A 650 21.50 -17.60 -30.18
C LYS A 650 22.57 -17.11 -29.18
N ALA A 651 22.94 -17.95 -28.22
CA ALA A 651 24.31 -17.97 -27.72
C ALA A 651 25.19 -18.70 -28.76
N LYS A 652 26.36 -18.12 -29.07
CA LYS A 652 27.34 -18.61 -30.04
C LYS A 652 27.76 -20.07 -29.73
N PRO A 653 28.19 -20.84 -30.76
CA PRO A 653 28.19 -22.30 -30.72
C PRO A 653 29.39 -22.87 -29.96
N GLY A 654 29.11 -23.75 -29.02
CA GLY A 654 30.07 -24.65 -28.41
C GLY A 654 29.29 -25.72 -27.65
N PHE A 655 29.56 -26.99 -27.98
CA PHE A 655 28.94 -28.21 -27.47
C PHE A 655 27.76 -28.77 -28.28
N GLY A 656 27.95 -30.03 -28.69
CA GLY A 656 27.29 -30.70 -29.79
C GLY A 656 25.80 -30.94 -29.60
N ALA A 657 25.02 -30.47 -30.57
CA ALA A 657 23.61 -30.78 -30.71
C ALA A 657 23.44 -32.18 -31.30
N LYS A 658 22.88 -33.11 -30.52
CA LYS A 658 22.01 -34.16 -31.09
C LYS A 658 20.61 -33.58 -31.17
N SER A 659 20.03 -33.63 -32.36
CA SER A 659 18.74 -33.03 -32.71
C SER A 659 17.57 -33.67 -31.93
N VAL A 660 16.75 -32.81 -31.34
CA VAL A 660 15.51 -33.15 -30.62
C VAL A 660 14.37 -33.58 -31.57
N THR A 661 14.58 -33.50 -32.88
CA THR A 661 13.55 -33.82 -33.89
C THR A 661 13.16 -35.31 -33.97
N GLU A 662 13.87 -36.21 -33.29
CA GLU A 662 13.59 -37.65 -33.23
C GLU A 662 13.10 -38.16 -31.84
N ARG A 663 12.73 -37.27 -30.91
CA ARG A 663 12.18 -37.65 -29.59
C ARG A 663 10.74 -37.25 -29.37
#